data_AF-A0A1T4L3X6-F1
#
_entry.id   AF-A0A1T4L3X6-F1
#
_cell.length_a   1.000
_cell.length_b   1.000
_cell.length_c   1.000
_cell.angle_alpha   90.00
_cell.angle_beta   90.00
_cell.angle_gamma   90.00
#
_symmetry.space_group_name_H-M   'P 1'
#
loop_
_entity.id
_entity.type
_entity.pdbx_description
1 polymer ?
#
loop_
_entity_poly.entity_id
_entity_poly.type
_entity_poly.pdbx_seq_one_letter_code
_entity_poly.pdbx_strand_id
1 'polypeptide(L)'
;METENILDNYQSVYKPKMKEEVANFFNMLTEKSKIDLTQAEELETKFNTADKKKKSIEFKLRISRNARQSFVIQIVFSIIFTLISIYYVYFTTTYRAQVALDSSNTSTGTVLYLFLALNVILALVLFVGIIVVPIIRALKASYQKYSMSNVKGILANEISNLVLALGTTLTFIFLSIVPNSNQYYGLYIASIVWLTFWSLMIFVDIALFIYFLIINKNINQHLEMANSELKSIGDEVKENLDPLYKICCLEGIKEILVDKIFPFIKLNFKTSQELMEIADIRDQKDYLLNNENERMSIKRVQSGFLNNAPFVSIIRNHRRYVNETYVGSTTVEYEKVRFKYVNGRQVKEKYMHTETLTASYRAPKPYYYDTSELIYYNDLMPQLEFKCSPDYVGNLNKKQLDKLIAKQSKMIRKLANDNINYQPIMGNLTFESLFNCKKRNNEKEFRMLFTPLAQKQYEKLLTSREISNDHNFDLAKLGKLHILKEQNLFALLTYERNLHQKLSPYWNTGVTYTNLKNSFIHTYVSGFDELFKTLAPFIAIPMYMEQEINYKFNNDWQNNLAAEEIESLLNRNISLRDGLKHPEASDYGLIFDVTKKSQNGDKVHFTVTTYGYKQIEHTEYISVKAGDNNRYDVPVNWIEYQEVKKISNLTLTVDNISPIDEFLQNTNSK
;
A
#
# COMPACT_ATOMS: atom_id res chain seq x y z
N MET A 1 41.33 -11.70 16.65
CA MET A 1 40.35 -10.61 16.45
C MET A 1 39.83 -10.23 17.82
N GLU A 2 40.34 -9.15 18.39
CA GLU A 2 39.74 -8.57 19.61
C GLU A 2 38.31 -8.13 19.27
N THR A 3 37.31 -8.82 19.82
CA THR A 3 35.95 -8.33 20.12
C THR A 3 35.39 -7.22 19.21
N GLU A 4 35.33 -7.43 17.89
CA GLU A 4 34.59 -6.52 17.02
C GLU A 4 33.09 -6.79 17.22
N ASN A 5 32.39 -5.86 17.86
CA ASN A 5 30.94 -5.95 17.99
C ASN A 5 30.31 -5.64 16.63
N ILE A 6 30.05 -6.68 15.83
CA ILE A 6 29.47 -6.60 14.47
C ILE A 6 28.18 -5.74 14.46
N LEU A 7 27.39 -5.80 15.52
CA LEU A 7 26.14 -5.04 15.68
C LEU A 7 26.38 -3.54 15.96
N ASP A 8 27.52 -3.17 16.53
CA ASP A 8 27.94 -1.77 16.67
C ASP A 8 28.51 -1.22 15.36
N ASN A 9 29.22 -2.07 14.61
CA ASN A 9 29.79 -1.72 13.31
C ASN A 9 28.73 -1.55 12.21
N TYR A 10 27.48 -1.94 12.43
CA TYR A 10 26.42 -1.83 11.42
C TYR A 10 26.21 -0.41 10.89
N GLN A 11 26.09 0.59 11.78
CA GLN A 11 25.86 1.98 11.35
C GLN A 11 27.12 2.63 10.79
N SER A 12 28.27 2.40 11.41
CA SER A 12 29.53 3.09 11.11
C SER A 12 30.28 2.47 9.93
N VAL A 13 30.17 1.15 9.72
CA VAL A 13 30.94 0.41 8.71
C VAL A 13 30.02 -0.14 7.63
N TYR A 14 29.05 -0.99 7.98
CA TYR A 14 28.31 -1.74 6.97
C TYR A 14 27.29 -0.90 6.20
N LYS A 15 26.61 0.06 6.83
CA LYS A 15 25.68 0.97 6.13
C LYS A 15 26.35 1.85 5.07
N PRO A 16 27.46 2.55 5.36
CA PRO A 16 28.22 3.27 4.35
C PRO A 16 28.71 2.32 3.24
N LYS A 17 29.30 1.18 3.63
CA LYS A 17 29.81 0.18 2.69
C LYS A 17 28.74 -0.37 1.75
N MET A 18 27.52 -0.61 2.23
CA MET A 18 26.39 -1.01 1.38
C MET A 18 26.15 -0.01 0.25
N LYS A 19 26.11 1.30 0.56
CA LYS A 19 25.86 2.32 -0.46
C LYS A 19 27.02 2.42 -1.46
N GLU A 20 28.24 2.36 -0.96
CA GLU A 20 29.46 2.44 -1.76
C GLU A 20 29.59 1.26 -2.72
N GLU A 21 29.54 0.02 -2.21
CA GLU A 21 29.72 -1.20 -3.01
C GLU A 21 28.61 -1.35 -4.07
N VAL A 22 27.36 -1.06 -3.70
CA VAL A 22 26.23 -1.12 -4.65
C VAL A 22 26.38 -0.05 -5.74
N ALA A 23 26.81 1.18 -5.40
CA ALA A 23 27.03 2.24 -6.37
C ALA A 23 28.20 1.92 -7.30
N ASN A 24 29.29 1.38 -6.75
CA ASN A 24 30.46 0.95 -7.52
C ASN A 24 30.10 -0.19 -8.47
N PHE A 25 29.33 -1.16 -8.00
CA PHE A 25 28.84 -2.26 -8.84
C PHE A 25 27.93 -1.74 -9.96
N PHE A 26 27.02 -0.81 -9.68
CA PHE A 26 26.20 -0.18 -10.73
C PHE A 26 27.07 0.52 -11.79
N ASN A 27 28.07 1.30 -11.39
CA ASN A 27 28.98 1.96 -12.33
C ASN A 27 29.74 0.93 -13.19
N MET A 28 30.19 -0.17 -12.59
CA MET A 28 30.82 -1.28 -13.33
C MET A 28 29.87 -1.91 -14.35
N LEU A 29 28.59 -2.11 -13.99
CA LEU A 29 27.58 -2.60 -14.95
C LEU A 29 27.35 -1.59 -16.08
N THR A 30 27.31 -0.29 -15.77
CA THR A 30 27.22 0.78 -16.77
C THR A 30 28.36 0.68 -17.79
N GLU A 31 29.61 0.57 -17.32
CA GLU A 31 30.78 0.43 -18.20
C GLU A 31 30.68 -0.85 -19.06
N LYS A 32 30.34 -1.99 -18.45
CA LYS A 32 30.22 -3.28 -19.15
C LYS A 32 29.04 -3.34 -20.12
N SER A 33 27.99 -2.54 -19.89
CA SER A 33 26.83 -2.45 -20.78
C SER A 33 27.12 -1.72 -22.09
N LYS A 34 28.22 -0.96 -22.15
CA LYS A 34 28.64 -0.17 -23.31
C LYS A 34 27.59 0.84 -23.81
N ILE A 35 26.75 1.35 -22.90
CA ILE A 35 25.82 2.43 -23.24
C ILE A 35 26.60 3.74 -23.50
N ASP A 36 26.07 4.59 -24.38
CA ASP A 36 26.59 5.95 -24.57
C ASP A 36 26.09 6.85 -23.43
N LEU A 37 26.98 7.12 -22.46
CA LEU A 37 26.69 7.95 -21.30
C LEU A 37 26.43 9.41 -21.67
N THR A 38 27.15 9.93 -22.67
CA THR A 38 26.96 11.32 -23.12
C THR A 38 25.58 11.48 -23.74
N GLN A 39 25.16 10.51 -24.57
CA GLN A 39 23.81 10.46 -25.10
C GLN A 39 22.77 10.32 -23.98
N ALA A 40 23.02 9.48 -22.97
CA ALA A 40 22.09 9.28 -21.85
C ALA A 40 21.87 10.58 -21.05
N GLU A 41 22.93 11.35 -20.78
CA GLU A 41 22.86 12.65 -20.09
C GLU A 41 22.12 13.72 -20.91
N GLU A 42 22.37 13.76 -22.23
CA GLU A 42 21.67 14.67 -23.14
C GLU A 42 20.17 14.35 -23.18
N LEU A 43 19.83 13.07 -23.34
CA LEU A 43 18.45 12.60 -23.37
C LEU A 43 17.75 12.84 -22.03
N GLU A 44 18.42 12.65 -20.89
CA GLU A 44 17.88 13.00 -19.57
C GLU A 44 17.58 14.49 -19.45
N THR A 45 18.46 15.36 -19.96
CA THR A 45 18.25 16.81 -19.96
C THR A 45 17.07 17.22 -20.84
N LYS A 46 16.95 16.64 -22.03
CA LYS A 46 15.81 16.83 -22.95
C LYS A 46 14.51 16.36 -22.30
N PHE A 47 14.53 15.17 -21.70
CA PHE A 47 13.40 14.58 -21.01
C PHE A 47 12.90 15.48 -19.87
N ASN A 48 13.81 15.92 -19.00
CA ASN A 48 13.49 16.80 -17.87
C ASN A 48 12.92 18.16 -18.32
N THR A 49 13.40 18.67 -19.46
CA THR A 49 12.88 19.92 -20.04
C THR A 49 11.47 19.74 -20.61
N ALA A 50 11.24 18.66 -21.35
CA ALA A 50 9.92 18.31 -21.88
C ALA A 50 8.90 18.04 -20.76
N ASP A 51 9.28 17.34 -19.68
CA ASP A 51 8.43 17.10 -18.52
C ASP A 51 8.07 18.41 -17.78
N LYS A 52 9.03 19.33 -17.60
CA LYS A 52 8.77 20.67 -17.04
C LYS A 52 7.78 21.46 -17.92
N LYS A 53 7.94 21.41 -19.24
CA LYS A 53 7.05 22.06 -20.21
C LYS A 53 5.63 21.48 -20.10
N LYS A 54 5.49 20.15 -20.08
CA LYS A 54 4.21 19.45 -19.85
C LYS A 54 3.55 19.90 -18.54
N LYS A 55 4.26 19.83 -17.41
CA LYS A 55 3.73 20.24 -16.08
C LYS A 55 3.27 21.70 -16.07
N SER A 56 3.98 22.59 -16.76
CA SER A 56 3.57 23.99 -16.93
C SER A 56 2.26 24.13 -17.73
N ILE A 57 2.08 23.33 -18.79
CA ILE A 57 0.86 23.31 -19.60
C ILE A 57 -0.31 22.73 -18.80
N GLU A 58 -0.12 21.62 -18.07
CA GLU A 58 -1.14 21.03 -17.18
C GLU A 58 -1.60 22.02 -16.11
N PHE A 59 -0.66 22.79 -15.56
CA PHE A 59 -0.97 23.85 -14.60
C PHE A 59 -1.84 24.95 -15.23
N LYS A 60 -1.51 25.43 -16.44
CA LYS A 60 -2.33 26.39 -17.19
C LYS A 60 -3.74 25.84 -17.47
N LEU A 61 -3.83 24.56 -17.85
CA LEU A 61 -5.10 23.89 -18.11
C LEU A 61 -5.97 23.85 -16.85
N ARG A 62 -5.37 23.53 -15.70
CA ARG A 62 -6.08 23.52 -14.42
C ARG A 62 -6.63 24.90 -14.06
N ILE A 63 -5.85 25.96 -14.24
CA ILE A 63 -6.32 27.34 -14.01
C ILE A 63 -7.50 27.66 -14.93
N SER A 64 -7.37 27.37 -16.22
CA SER A 64 -8.42 27.65 -17.21
C SER A 64 -9.71 26.86 -16.96
N ARG A 65 -9.60 25.60 -16.49
CA ARG A 65 -10.76 24.80 -16.05
C ARG A 65 -11.44 25.39 -14.83
N ASN A 66 -10.66 25.85 -13.84
CA ASN A 66 -11.20 26.49 -12.64
C ASN A 66 -11.89 27.83 -12.96
N ALA A 67 -11.29 28.65 -13.84
CA ALA A 67 -11.90 29.90 -14.31
C ALA A 67 -13.24 29.64 -15.00
N ARG A 68 -13.30 28.64 -15.89
CA ARG A 68 -14.55 28.21 -16.53
C ARG A 68 -15.63 27.83 -15.52
N GLN A 69 -15.29 27.09 -14.46
CA GLN A 69 -16.24 26.73 -13.41
C GLN A 69 -16.75 27.97 -12.66
N SER A 70 -15.90 28.98 -12.44
CA SER A 70 -16.29 30.25 -11.83
C SER A 70 -17.33 31.00 -12.66
N PHE A 71 -17.13 31.10 -13.98
CA PHE A 71 -18.10 31.77 -14.87
C PHE A 71 -19.45 31.04 -14.92
N VAL A 72 -19.47 29.70 -14.87
CA VAL A 72 -20.74 28.96 -14.78
C VAL A 72 -21.53 29.35 -13.52
N ILE A 73 -20.83 29.48 -12.39
CA ILE A 73 -21.44 29.89 -11.12
C ILE A 73 -21.98 31.32 -11.24
N GLN A 74 -21.20 32.23 -11.81
CA GLN A 74 -21.62 33.63 -12.04
C GLN A 74 -22.85 33.74 -12.93
N ILE A 75 -22.89 33.00 -14.05
CA ILE A 75 -24.06 32.97 -14.93
C ILE A 75 -25.32 32.55 -14.15
N VAL A 76 -25.23 31.50 -13.33
CA VAL A 76 -26.36 31.04 -12.50
C VAL A 76 -26.81 32.13 -11.52
N PHE A 77 -25.88 32.84 -10.87
CA PHE A 77 -26.21 33.96 -10.00
C PHE A 77 -26.86 35.12 -10.74
N SER A 78 -26.28 35.54 -11.87
CA SER A 78 -26.82 36.62 -12.70
C SER A 78 -28.24 36.31 -13.16
N ILE A 79 -28.56 35.04 -13.48
CA ILE A 79 -29.93 34.59 -13.77
C ILE A 79 -30.83 34.72 -12.53
N ILE A 80 -30.40 34.26 -11.35
CA ILE A 80 -31.17 34.35 -10.11
C ILE A 80 -31.49 35.82 -9.76
N PHE A 81 -30.50 36.71 -9.82
CA PHE A 81 -30.70 38.14 -9.52
C PHE A 81 -31.59 38.84 -10.56
N THR A 82 -31.50 38.47 -11.83
CA THR A 82 -32.43 38.91 -12.87
C THR A 82 -33.87 38.49 -12.53
N LEU A 83 -34.10 37.23 -12.13
CA LEU A 83 -35.44 36.75 -11.74
C LEU A 83 -35.98 37.47 -10.50
N ILE A 84 -35.13 37.71 -9.50
CA ILE A 84 -35.47 38.49 -8.30
C ILE A 84 -35.86 39.92 -8.71
N SER A 85 -35.08 40.55 -9.60
CA SER A 85 -35.35 41.92 -10.09
C SER A 85 -36.69 41.99 -10.84
N ILE A 86 -37.00 41.00 -11.69
CA ILE A 86 -38.31 40.89 -12.37
C ILE A 86 -39.45 40.80 -11.35
N TYR A 87 -39.29 39.97 -10.30
CA TYR A 87 -40.28 39.86 -9.23
C TYR A 87 -40.49 41.18 -8.49
N TYR A 88 -39.43 41.92 -8.17
CA TYR A 88 -39.54 43.24 -7.54
C TYR A 88 -40.22 44.28 -8.45
N VAL A 89 -39.95 44.27 -9.75
CA VAL A 89 -40.66 45.12 -10.73
C VAL A 89 -42.15 44.78 -10.77
N TYR A 90 -42.50 43.49 -10.79
CA TYR A 90 -43.90 43.03 -10.75
C TYR A 90 -44.60 43.41 -9.43
N PHE A 91 -43.92 43.21 -8.29
CA PHE A 91 -44.46 43.53 -6.98
C PHE A 91 -44.67 45.03 -6.79
N THR A 92 -43.71 45.86 -7.17
CA THR A 92 -43.84 47.33 -7.06
C THR A 92 -44.93 47.89 -7.97
N THR A 93 -45.15 47.30 -9.15
CA THR A 93 -46.23 47.72 -10.07
C THR A 93 -47.62 47.30 -9.59
N THR A 94 -47.77 46.08 -9.09
CA THR A 94 -49.04 45.58 -8.51
C THR A 94 -49.39 46.27 -7.19
N TYR A 95 -48.40 46.50 -6.32
CA TYR A 95 -48.58 47.25 -5.08
C TYR A 95 -48.95 48.71 -5.32
N ARG A 96 -48.35 49.38 -6.32
CA ARG A 96 -48.76 50.73 -6.75
C ARG A 96 -50.23 50.77 -7.16
N ALA A 97 -50.72 49.74 -7.85
CA ALA A 97 -52.11 49.63 -8.24
C ALA A 97 -53.06 49.45 -7.04
N GLN A 98 -52.63 48.74 -5.99
CA GLN A 98 -53.41 48.56 -4.75
C GLN A 98 -53.41 49.79 -3.82
N VAL A 99 -52.26 50.46 -3.63
CA VAL A 99 -52.18 51.69 -2.80
C VAL A 99 -52.91 52.87 -3.44
N ALA A 100 -53.04 52.89 -4.76
CA ALA A 100 -53.91 53.85 -5.44
C ALA A 100 -55.42 53.66 -5.12
N LEU A 101 -55.79 52.53 -4.50
CA LEU A 101 -57.17 52.15 -4.19
C LEU A 101 -57.52 52.16 -2.68
N ASP A 102 -56.55 52.17 -1.76
CA ASP A 102 -56.80 52.12 -0.32
C ASP A 102 -55.88 53.06 0.49
N SER A 103 -56.46 53.97 1.28
CA SER A 103 -55.75 55.07 1.97
C SER A 103 -55.33 54.79 3.41
N SER A 104 -55.44 53.56 3.90
CA SER A 104 -55.03 53.21 5.27
C SER A 104 -54.23 51.91 5.33
N ASN A 105 -52.90 51.98 5.36
CA ASN A 105 -52.09 51.01 6.10
C ASN A 105 -50.61 51.44 6.23
N THR A 106 -50.18 51.67 7.46
CA THR A 106 -48.80 52.00 7.86
C THR A 106 -47.99 50.77 8.34
N SER A 107 -48.54 49.55 8.27
CA SER A 107 -47.87 48.32 8.77
C SER A 107 -47.09 47.54 7.69
N THR A 108 -47.32 47.80 6.40
CA THR A 108 -46.69 47.07 5.28
C THR A 108 -45.29 47.57 4.94
N GLY A 109 -44.99 48.85 5.19
CA GLY A 109 -43.65 49.41 4.99
C GLY A 109 -42.59 48.75 5.88
N THR A 110 -42.95 48.37 7.11
CA THR A 110 -42.05 47.73 8.07
C THR A 110 -41.66 46.31 7.64
N VAL A 111 -42.59 45.56 7.02
CA VAL A 111 -42.32 44.23 6.44
C VAL A 111 -41.40 44.34 5.23
N LEU A 112 -41.57 45.39 4.41
CA LEU A 112 -40.69 45.70 3.28
C LEU A 112 -39.26 46.00 3.73
N TYR A 113 -39.08 46.82 4.78
CA TYR A 113 -37.76 47.11 5.35
C TYR A 113 -37.10 45.89 6.00
N LEU A 114 -37.87 45.01 6.66
CA LEU A 114 -37.38 43.75 7.21
C LEU A 114 -36.93 42.76 6.12
N PHE A 115 -37.69 42.65 5.03
CA PHE A 115 -37.32 41.85 3.87
C PHE A 115 -36.09 42.42 3.15
N LEU A 116 -35.99 43.74 3.01
CA LEU A 116 -34.83 44.41 2.42
C LEU A 116 -33.58 44.17 3.27
N ALA A 117 -33.67 44.34 4.59
CA ALA A 117 -32.57 44.10 5.52
C ALA A 117 -32.12 42.64 5.52
N LEU A 118 -33.05 41.68 5.50
CA LEU A 118 -32.73 40.25 5.45
C LEU A 118 -32.02 39.86 4.14
N ASN A 119 -32.46 40.41 3.00
CA ASN A 119 -31.84 40.16 1.70
C ASN A 119 -30.45 40.81 1.59
N VAL A 120 -30.24 41.98 2.19
CA VAL A 120 -28.91 42.63 2.25
C VAL A 120 -27.95 41.82 3.12
N ILE A 121 -28.41 41.30 4.26
CA ILE A 121 -27.60 40.43 5.12
C ILE A 121 -27.28 39.11 4.41
N LEU A 122 -28.26 38.51 3.71
CA LEU A 122 -28.05 37.27 2.96
C LEU A 122 -27.08 37.47 1.79
N ALA A 123 -27.19 38.60 1.06
CA ALA A 123 -26.27 38.98 0.00
C ALA A 123 -24.84 39.18 0.53
N LEU A 124 -24.67 39.83 1.68
CA LEU A 124 -23.36 40.04 2.33
C LEU A 124 -22.73 38.71 2.84
N VAL A 125 -23.54 37.82 3.42
CA VAL A 125 -23.06 36.52 3.91
C VAL A 125 -22.65 35.61 2.74
N LEU A 126 -23.43 35.58 1.66
CA LEU A 126 -23.09 34.84 0.44
C LEU A 126 -21.86 35.45 -0.27
N PHE A 127 -21.74 36.78 -0.28
CA PHE A 127 -20.59 37.53 -0.83
C PHE A 127 -19.26 37.15 -0.16
N VAL A 128 -19.22 37.11 1.17
CA VAL A 128 -17.99 36.75 1.91
C VAL A 128 -17.67 35.27 1.74
N GLY A 129 -18.67 34.38 1.86
CA GLY A 129 -18.47 32.93 1.81
C GLY A 129 -18.05 32.40 0.44
N ILE A 130 -18.53 33.02 -0.64
CA ILE A 130 -18.47 32.43 -1.99
C ILE A 130 -17.51 33.17 -2.92
N ILE A 131 -17.21 34.45 -2.70
CA ILE A 131 -16.35 35.24 -3.59
C ILE A 131 -15.00 35.54 -2.92
N VAL A 132 -15.03 36.11 -1.71
CA VAL A 132 -13.81 36.52 -0.99
C VAL A 132 -12.94 35.31 -0.61
N VAL A 133 -13.55 34.22 -0.14
CA VAL A 133 -12.83 33.00 0.27
C VAL A 133 -12.09 32.30 -0.90
N PRO A 134 -12.70 32.03 -2.06
CA PRO A 134 -11.98 31.43 -3.18
C PRO A 134 -10.96 32.36 -3.83
N ILE A 135 -11.18 33.69 -3.85
CA ILE A 135 -10.16 34.66 -4.30
C ILE A 135 -8.94 34.62 -3.37
N ILE A 136 -9.15 34.60 -2.05
CA ILE A 136 -8.06 34.44 -1.07
C ILE A 136 -7.35 33.09 -1.24
N ARG A 137 -8.07 31.99 -1.51
CA ARG A 137 -7.46 30.67 -1.80
C ARG A 137 -6.65 30.70 -3.10
N ALA A 138 -7.13 31.37 -4.15
CA ALA A 138 -6.45 31.52 -5.43
C ALA A 138 -5.19 32.40 -5.30
N LEU A 139 -5.24 33.47 -4.50
CA LEU A 139 -4.10 34.32 -4.16
C LEU A 139 -3.05 33.56 -3.33
N LYS A 140 -3.49 32.72 -2.38
CA LYS A 140 -2.59 31.85 -1.60
C LYS A 140 -1.90 30.79 -2.48
N ALA A 141 -2.57 30.29 -3.51
CA ALA A 141 -2.02 29.33 -4.47
C ALA A 141 -1.06 29.97 -5.50
N SER A 142 -1.25 31.24 -5.86
CA SER A 142 -0.41 31.96 -6.83
C SER A 142 0.85 32.58 -6.22
N TYR A 143 0.83 32.93 -4.93
CA TYR A 143 2.00 33.43 -4.19
C TYR A 143 3.15 32.40 -4.13
N GLN A 144 2.89 31.12 -4.37
CA GLN A 144 3.88 30.05 -4.21
C GLN A 144 4.67 29.66 -5.47
N LYS A 145 4.28 30.02 -6.71
CA LYS A 145 5.04 29.58 -7.91
C LYS A 145 4.59 30.26 -9.24
N TYR A 146 5.34 31.29 -9.66
CA TYR A 146 5.44 31.87 -11.02
C TYR A 146 4.29 32.69 -11.67
N SER A 147 4.77 33.72 -12.40
CA SER A 147 4.23 34.66 -13.43
C SER A 147 2.76 35.12 -13.38
N MET A 148 2.63 36.41 -13.05
CA MET A 148 1.42 37.15 -12.65
C MET A 148 0.60 37.78 -13.81
N SER A 149 1.04 37.74 -15.06
CA SER A 149 0.50 38.68 -16.08
C SER A 149 -0.95 38.41 -16.48
N ASN A 150 -1.34 37.15 -16.68
CA ASN A 150 -2.70 36.81 -17.15
C ASN A 150 -3.73 36.72 -16.01
N VAL A 151 -3.27 36.53 -14.78
CA VAL A 151 -4.13 36.47 -13.58
C VAL A 151 -4.53 37.86 -13.11
N LYS A 152 -3.69 38.88 -13.35
CA LYS A 152 -4.00 40.28 -13.02
C LYS A 152 -5.23 40.80 -13.76
N GLY A 153 -5.43 40.45 -15.02
CA GLY A 153 -6.61 40.86 -15.80
C GLY A 153 -7.91 40.24 -15.28
N ILE A 154 -7.88 38.95 -14.93
CA ILE A 154 -9.04 38.24 -14.36
C ILE A 154 -9.37 38.80 -12.97
N LEU A 155 -8.36 38.96 -12.11
CA LEU A 155 -8.54 39.57 -10.78
C LEU A 155 -9.06 41.00 -10.87
N ALA A 156 -8.54 41.81 -11.79
CA ALA A 156 -9.01 43.18 -11.99
C ALA A 156 -10.47 43.21 -12.48
N ASN A 157 -10.87 42.28 -13.34
CA ASN A 157 -12.25 42.18 -13.81
C ASN A 157 -13.21 41.70 -12.71
N GLU A 158 -12.81 40.70 -11.92
CA GLU A 158 -13.59 40.22 -10.77
C GLU A 158 -13.72 41.30 -9.68
N ILE A 159 -12.64 42.02 -9.38
CA ILE A 159 -12.66 43.15 -8.43
C ILE A 159 -13.51 44.30 -8.99
N SER A 160 -13.45 44.58 -10.29
CA SER A 160 -14.28 45.60 -10.94
C SER A 160 -15.77 45.23 -10.88
N ASN A 161 -16.12 44.00 -11.23
CA ASN A 161 -17.49 43.47 -11.14
C ASN A 161 -17.99 43.46 -9.69
N LEU A 162 -17.12 43.16 -8.73
CA LEU A 162 -17.40 43.23 -7.30
C LEU A 162 -17.69 44.66 -6.84
N VAL A 163 -16.88 45.64 -7.26
CA VAL A 163 -17.10 47.06 -6.96
C VAL A 163 -18.38 47.58 -7.61
N LEU A 164 -18.70 47.14 -8.83
CA LEU A 164 -19.93 47.48 -9.54
C LEU A 164 -21.17 46.83 -8.92
N ALA A 165 -21.10 45.57 -8.49
CA ALA A 165 -22.19 44.88 -7.79
C ALA A 165 -22.46 45.51 -6.42
N LEU A 166 -21.40 45.86 -5.68
CA LEU A 166 -21.51 46.61 -4.42
C LEU A 166 -22.10 48.00 -4.66
N GLY A 167 -21.64 48.71 -5.68
CA GLY A 167 -22.13 50.04 -6.05
C GLY A 167 -23.61 50.04 -6.43
N THR A 168 -24.04 49.09 -7.27
CA THR A 168 -25.46 48.94 -7.66
C THR A 168 -26.35 48.53 -6.50
N THR A 169 -25.87 47.64 -5.62
CA THR A 169 -26.60 47.23 -4.40
C THR A 169 -26.71 48.38 -3.40
N LEU A 170 -25.63 49.14 -3.18
CA LEU A 170 -25.64 50.34 -2.33
C LEU A 170 -26.54 51.44 -2.92
N THR A 171 -26.55 51.62 -4.24
CA THR A 171 -27.43 52.56 -4.94
C THR A 171 -28.89 52.13 -4.80
N PHE A 172 -29.18 50.83 -4.91
CA PHE A 172 -30.51 50.26 -4.66
C PHE A 172 -30.97 50.52 -3.22
N ILE A 173 -30.10 50.26 -2.24
CA ILE A 173 -30.36 50.55 -0.81
C ILE A 173 -30.59 52.04 -0.58
N PHE A 174 -29.75 52.91 -1.14
CA PHE A 174 -29.86 54.36 -0.98
C PHE A 174 -31.18 54.89 -1.56
N LEU A 175 -31.53 54.49 -2.78
CA LEU A 175 -32.79 54.85 -3.43
C LEU A 175 -34.02 54.28 -2.70
N SER A 176 -33.85 53.25 -1.88
CA SER A 176 -34.90 52.66 -1.02
C SER A 176 -35.07 53.39 0.32
N ILE A 177 -34.09 54.18 0.75
CA ILE A 177 -34.07 54.86 2.07
C ILE A 177 -34.40 56.36 1.96
N VAL A 178 -34.16 57.01 0.82
CA VAL A 178 -34.44 58.45 0.65
C VAL A 178 -35.95 58.74 0.87
N PRO A 179 -36.32 59.56 1.88
CA PRO A 179 -37.70 59.89 2.15
C PRO A 179 -38.18 60.93 1.14
N ASN A 180 -38.88 60.47 0.11
CA ASN A 180 -39.55 61.32 -0.86
C ASN A 180 -41.04 60.97 -0.87
N SER A 181 -41.92 61.93 -1.19
CA SER A 181 -43.38 61.74 -1.23
C SER A 181 -43.87 60.68 -2.25
N ASN A 182 -42.95 60.03 -2.97
CA ASN A 182 -43.16 59.03 -4.01
C ASN A 182 -42.13 57.87 -3.91
N GLN A 183 -41.92 57.33 -2.71
CA GLN A 183 -40.99 56.20 -2.43
C GLN A 183 -41.11 55.00 -3.39
N TYR A 184 -42.30 54.74 -3.95
CA TYR A 184 -42.54 53.67 -4.94
C TYR A 184 -41.76 53.85 -6.25
N TYR A 185 -41.61 55.09 -6.71
CA TYR A 185 -40.90 55.38 -7.95
C TYR A 185 -39.39 55.12 -7.79
N GLY A 186 -38.82 55.39 -6.61
CA GLY A 186 -37.42 55.09 -6.32
C GLY A 186 -37.11 53.59 -6.39
N LEU A 187 -37.96 52.76 -5.75
CA LEU A 187 -37.84 51.30 -5.78
C LEU A 187 -38.05 50.71 -7.19
N TYR A 188 -39.01 51.24 -7.94
CA TYR A 188 -39.27 50.81 -9.32
C TYR A 188 -38.09 51.13 -10.25
N ILE A 189 -37.57 52.36 -10.20
CA ILE A 189 -36.40 52.78 -10.98
C ILE A 189 -35.17 51.95 -10.59
N ALA A 190 -34.94 51.75 -9.30
CA ALA A 190 -33.83 50.94 -8.81
C ALA A 190 -33.92 49.48 -9.28
N SER A 191 -35.13 48.90 -9.30
CA SER A 191 -35.36 47.52 -9.78
C SER A 191 -35.12 47.37 -11.27
N ILE A 192 -35.47 48.38 -12.08
CA ILE A 192 -35.17 48.41 -13.52
C ILE A 192 -33.67 48.53 -13.77
N VAL A 193 -32.96 49.41 -13.04
CA VAL A 193 -31.51 49.57 -13.14
C VAL A 193 -30.79 48.27 -12.75
N TRP A 194 -31.30 47.56 -11.74
CA TRP A 194 -30.73 46.27 -11.31
C TRP A 194 -30.99 45.17 -12.34
N LEU A 195 -32.21 45.12 -12.90
CA LEU A 195 -32.58 44.18 -13.95
C LEU A 195 -31.70 44.35 -15.20
N THR A 196 -31.49 45.59 -15.65
CA THR A 196 -30.66 45.87 -16.83
C THR A 196 -29.19 45.51 -16.58
N PHE A 197 -28.66 45.82 -15.39
CA PHE A 197 -27.29 45.48 -15.02
C PHE A 197 -27.05 43.97 -15.01
N TRP A 198 -27.87 43.18 -14.31
CA TRP A 198 -27.68 41.73 -14.24
C TRP A 198 -27.96 41.03 -15.58
N SER A 199 -28.87 41.55 -16.39
CA SER A 199 -29.08 41.06 -17.74
C SER A 199 -27.85 41.27 -18.63
N LEU A 200 -27.19 42.43 -18.53
CA LEU A 200 -25.93 42.71 -19.25
C LEU A 200 -24.77 41.83 -18.75
N MET A 201 -24.70 41.57 -17.44
CA MET A 201 -23.69 40.69 -16.84
C MET A 201 -23.75 39.27 -17.40
N ILE A 202 -24.96 38.71 -17.60
CA ILE A 202 -25.12 37.38 -18.22
C ILE A 202 -24.40 37.30 -19.58
N PHE A 203 -24.55 38.32 -20.44
CA PHE A 203 -23.89 38.32 -21.75
C PHE A 203 -22.36 38.39 -21.65
N VAL A 204 -21.84 39.17 -20.71
CA VAL A 204 -20.39 39.26 -20.45
C VAL A 204 -19.85 37.92 -19.93
N ASP A 205 -20.54 37.30 -18.98
CA ASP A 205 -20.13 36.02 -18.39
C ASP A 205 -20.17 34.88 -19.42
N ILE A 206 -21.17 34.86 -20.30
CA ILE A 206 -21.25 33.91 -21.43
C ILE A 206 -20.09 34.12 -22.41
N ALA A 207 -19.76 35.37 -22.77
CA ALA A 207 -18.65 35.66 -23.67
C ALA A 207 -17.30 35.20 -23.08
N LEU A 208 -17.08 35.44 -21.78
CA LEU A 208 -15.89 34.97 -21.06
C LEU A 208 -15.86 33.44 -20.95
N PHE A 209 -16.99 32.80 -20.68
CA PHE A 209 -17.10 31.35 -20.67
C PHE A 209 -16.68 30.73 -22.00
N ILE A 210 -17.19 31.27 -23.13
CA ILE A 210 -16.83 30.83 -24.48
C ILE A 210 -15.33 31.07 -24.76
N TYR A 211 -14.80 32.22 -24.36
CA TYR A 211 -13.37 32.52 -24.48
C TYR A 211 -12.49 31.48 -23.76
N PHE A 212 -12.84 31.09 -22.53
CA PHE A 212 -12.13 30.03 -21.79
C PHE A 212 -12.33 28.63 -22.37
N LEU A 213 -13.44 28.34 -23.08
CA LEU A 213 -13.57 27.09 -23.85
C LEU A 213 -12.55 27.00 -24.99
N ILE A 214 -12.36 28.10 -25.72
CA ILE A 214 -11.39 28.18 -26.83
C ILE A 214 -9.96 28.04 -26.27
N ILE A 215 -9.64 28.72 -25.17
CA ILE A 215 -8.34 28.58 -24.49
C ILE A 215 -8.11 27.14 -24.03
N ASN A 216 -9.10 26.50 -23.39
CA ASN A 216 -8.97 25.11 -22.95
C ASN A 216 -8.68 24.16 -24.11
N LYS A 217 -9.35 24.36 -25.25
CA LYS A 217 -9.09 23.58 -26.47
C LYS A 217 -7.64 23.76 -26.95
N ASN A 218 -7.15 25.00 -27.02
CA ASN A 218 -5.78 25.29 -27.44
C ASN A 218 -4.73 24.73 -26.45
N ILE A 219 -4.95 24.90 -25.14
CA ILE A 219 -4.06 24.34 -24.11
C ILE A 219 -4.04 22.80 -24.19
N ASN A 220 -5.18 22.15 -24.41
CA ASN A 220 -5.24 20.69 -24.59
C ASN A 220 -4.44 20.24 -25.82
N GLN A 221 -4.50 20.95 -26.94
CA GLN A 221 -3.66 20.64 -28.11
C GLN A 221 -2.17 20.77 -27.79
N HIS A 222 -1.76 21.83 -27.09
CA HIS A 222 -0.38 21.97 -26.62
C HIS A 222 0.03 20.88 -25.63
N LEU A 223 -0.91 20.39 -24.81
CA LEU A 223 -0.67 19.27 -23.90
C LEU A 223 -0.48 17.96 -24.65
N GLU A 224 -1.30 17.69 -25.67
CA GLU A 224 -1.16 16.51 -26.54
C GLU A 224 0.20 16.53 -27.26
N MET A 225 0.60 17.67 -27.82
CA MET A 225 1.93 17.82 -28.45
C MET A 225 3.06 17.58 -27.44
N ALA A 226 2.97 18.17 -26.23
CA ALA A 226 3.97 17.95 -25.18
C ALA A 226 4.01 16.49 -24.69
N ASN A 227 2.87 15.81 -24.64
CA ASN A 227 2.81 14.39 -24.32
C ASN A 227 3.46 13.53 -25.42
N SER A 228 3.24 13.86 -26.69
CA SER A 228 3.87 13.17 -27.82
C SER A 228 5.38 13.37 -27.83
N GLU A 229 5.85 14.60 -27.62
CA GLU A 229 7.27 14.94 -27.49
C GLU A 229 7.93 14.17 -26.34
N LEU A 230 7.32 14.19 -25.15
CA LEU A 230 7.81 13.47 -23.98
C LEU A 230 7.84 11.96 -24.19
N LYS A 231 6.84 11.42 -24.91
CA LYS A 231 6.80 9.99 -25.27
C LYS A 231 7.94 9.62 -26.21
N SER A 232 8.16 10.40 -27.27
CA SER A 232 9.26 10.17 -28.23
C SER A 232 10.63 10.17 -27.54
N ILE A 233 10.90 11.19 -26.71
CA ILE A 233 12.15 11.26 -25.95
C ILE A 233 12.23 10.09 -24.96
N GLY A 234 11.12 9.71 -24.34
CA GLY A 234 11.06 8.55 -23.45
C GLY A 234 11.38 7.23 -24.15
N ASP A 235 10.95 7.06 -25.40
CA ASP A 235 11.26 5.89 -26.22
C ASP A 235 12.77 5.86 -26.59
N GLU A 236 13.37 7.01 -26.93
CA GLU A 236 14.82 7.13 -27.17
C GLU A 236 15.67 6.85 -25.92
N VAL A 237 15.29 7.40 -24.76
CA VAL A 237 15.94 7.11 -23.47
C VAL A 237 15.88 5.62 -23.17
N LYS A 238 14.72 5.00 -23.45
CA LYS A 238 14.54 3.57 -23.24
C LYS A 238 15.48 2.75 -24.12
N GLU A 239 15.57 3.06 -25.40
CA GLU A 239 16.43 2.33 -26.34
C GLU A 239 17.91 2.42 -25.93
N ASN A 240 18.37 3.62 -25.54
CA ASN A 240 19.74 3.82 -25.07
C ASN A 240 20.05 3.06 -23.76
N LEU A 241 19.10 3.02 -22.80
CA LEU A 241 19.32 2.38 -21.49
C LEU A 241 18.97 0.88 -21.45
N ASP A 242 18.31 0.32 -22.47
CA ASP A 242 17.87 -1.07 -22.50
C ASP A 242 19.00 -2.10 -22.23
N PRO A 243 20.22 -1.95 -22.78
CA PRO A 243 21.33 -2.86 -22.49
C PRO A 243 21.70 -2.88 -20.99
N LEU A 244 21.87 -1.70 -20.38
CA LEU A 244 22.17 -1.57 -18.95
C LEU A 244 21.03 -2.13 -18.10
N TYR A 245 19.79 -1.80 -18.47
CA TYR A 245 18.60 -2.27 -17.78
C TYR A 245 18.53 -3.80 -17.70
N LYS A 246 18.74 -4.49 -18.84
CA LYS A 246 18.75 -5.96 -18.90
C LYS A 246 19.77 -6.55 -17.95
N ILE A 247 20.97 -5.97 -17.88
CA ILE A 247 22.06 -6.44 -17.01
C ILE A 247 21.72 -6.19 -15.53
N CYS A 248 21.17 -5.02 -15.20
CA CYS A 248 20.71 -4.71 -13.84
C CYS A 248 19.61 -5.65 -13.32
N CYS A 249 18.95 -6.37 -14.24
CA CYS A 249 17.89 -7.33 -13.95
C CYS A 249 18.35 -8.79 -13.97
N LEU A 250 19.64 -9.07 -14.11
CA LEU A 250 20.14 -10.44 -14.05
C LEU A 250 20.05 -10.98 -12.61
N GLU A 251 19.68 -12.26 -12.49
CA GLU A 251 19.73 -12.96 -11.21
C GLU A 251 21.20 -13.20 -10.80
N GLY A 252 21.47 -13.31 -9.48
CA GLY A 252 22.81 -13.53 -8.93
C GLY A 252 23.51 -12.27 -8.38
N ILE A 253 22.99 -11.06 -8.65
CA ILE A 253 23.63 -9.79 -8.25
C ILE A 253 23.73 -9.67 -6.72
N LYS A 254 22.70 -10.10 -5.98
CA LYS A 254 22.69 -10.01 -4.52
C LYS A 254 23.76 -10.89 -3.88
N GLU A 255 24.01 -12.08 -4.43
CA GLU A 255 24.99 -13.04 -3.93
C GLU A 255 26.40 -12.42 -3.98
N ILE A 256 26.76 -11.79 -5.11
CA ILE A 256 28.05 -11.11 -5.30
C ILE A 256 28.19 -9.93 -4.33
N LEU A 257 27.16 -9.09 -4.22
CA LEU A 257 27.21 -7.88 -3.41
C LEU A 257 27.23 -8.20 -1.91
N VAL A 258 26.46 -9.18 -1.45
CA VAL A 258 26.42 -9.58 -0.03
C VAL A 258 27.79 -10.08 0.42
N ASP A 259 28.45 -10.93 -0.36
CA ASP A 259 29.79 -11.45 -0.03
C ASP A 259 30.82 -10.32 0.12
N LYS A 260 30.76 -9.31 -0.76
CA LYS A 260 31.62 -8.11 -0.68
C LYS A 260 31.31 -7.24 0.55
N ILE A 261 30.04 -7.01 0.85
CA ILE A 261 29.61 -6.08 1.90
C ILE A 261 29.79 -6.72 3.28
N PHE A 262 29.29 -7.95 3.44
CA PHE A 262 29.27 -8.75 4.66
C PHE A 262 30.09 -10.04 4.47
N PRO A 263 31.41 -10.03 4.72
CA PRO A 263 32.26 -11.22 4.54
C PRO A 263 31.84 -12.46 5.34
N PHE A 264 31.01 -12.27 6.37
CA PHE A 264 30.45 -13.31 7.22
C PHE A 264 29.04 -13.76 6.80
N ILE A 265 28.49 -13.26 5.69
CA ILE A 265 27.21 -13.73 5.13
C ILE A 265 27.48 -14.17 3.70
N LYS A 266 27.09 -15.40 3.37
CA LYS A 266 27.07 -15.90 2.00
C LYS A 266 25.65 -16.27 1.62
N LEU A 267 25.18 -15.80 0.48
CA LEU A 267 23.92 -16.24 -0.09
C LEU A 267 24.18 -17.27 -1.17
N ASN A 268 23.40 -18.35 -1.16
CA ASN A 268 23.44 -19.34 -2.21
C ASN A 268 22.54 -18.90 -3.36
N PHE A 269 23.01 -19.02 -4.59
CA PHE A 269 22.20 -18.71 -5.77
C PHE A 269 20.97 -19.62 -5.89
N LYS A 270 21.15 -20.92 -5.59
CA LYS A 270 20.09 -21.93 -5.51
C LYS A 270 20.29 -22.80 -4.27
N THR A 271 19.19 -23.37 -3.76
CA THR A 271 19.21 -24.21 -2.58
C THR A 271 19.43 -25.68 -2.94
N SER A 272 20.42 -26.31 -2.32
CA SER A 272 20.68 -27.75 -2.43
C SER A 272 19.76 -28.56 -1.52
N GLN A 273 19.55 -29.83 -1.87
CA GLN A 273 18.73 -30.76 -1.09
C GLN A 273 19.30 -30.99 0.32
N GLU A 274 20.63 -31.04 0.46
CA GLU A 274 21.31 -31.20 1.75
C GLU A 274 20.87 -30.11 2.75
N LEU A 275 20.77 -28.85 2.30
CA LEU A 275 20.35 -27.75 3.17
C LEU A 275 18.88 -27.83 3.57
N MET A 276 18.02 -28.40 2.73
CA MET A 276 16.59 -28.59 3.05
C MET A 276 16.35 -29.72 4.03
N GLU A 277 17.18 -30.75 4.01
CA GLU A 277 17.12 -31.88 4.96
C GLU A 277 17.46 -31.43 6.38
N ILE A 278 18.39 -30.47 6.55
CA ILE A 278 18.70 -29.86 7.85
C ILE A 278 17.46 -29.20 8.48
N ALA A 279 16.66 -28.56 7.64
CA ALA A 279 15.51 -27.77 8.09
C ALA A 279 14.30 -28.65 8.46
N ASP A 280 14.41 -29.97 8.32
CA ASP A 280 13.36 -30.95 8.61
C ASP A 280 12.05 -30.66 7.86
N ILE A 281 12.17 -30.02 6.68
CA ILE A 281 11.03 -29.54 5.90
C ILE A 281 10.34 -30.70 5.19
N ARG A 282 11.13 -31.68 4.74
CA ARG A 282 10.64 -32.85 4.02
C ARG A 282 9.73 -33.71 4.90
N ASP A 283 10.17 -34.01 6.11
CA ASP A 283 9.40 -34.85 7.05
C ASP A 283 8.10 -34.15 7.48
N GLN A 284 8.13 -32.83 7.69
CA GLN A 284 6.92 -32.03 7.93
C GLN A 284 5.95 -32.07 6.75
N LYS A 285 6.47 -31.98 5.52
CA LYS A 285 5.66 -32.03 4.31
C LYS A 285 5.03 -33.41 4.14
N ASP A 286 5.80 -34.48 4.34
CA ASP A 286 5.29 -35.86 4.27
C ASP A 286 4.22 -36.11 5.33
N TYR A 287 4.39 -35.60 6.55
CA TYR A 287 3.36 -35.63 7.60
C TYR A 287 2.06 -34.92 7.16
N LEU A 288 2.18 -33.70 6.60
CA LEU A 288 1.02 -32.92 6.18
C LEU A 288 0.33 -33.51 4.94
N LEU A 289 1.08 -34.10 4.00
CA LEU A 289 0.52 -34.79 2.84
C LEU A 289 -0.32 -36.02 3.24
N ASN A 290 -0.02 -36.63 4.39
CA ASN A 290 -0.83 -37.71 4.96
C ASN A 290 -2.12 -37.21 5.64
N ASN A 291 -2.26 -35.91 5.88
CA ASN A 291 -3.49 -35.29 6.37
C ASN A 291 -4.29 -34.70 5.21
N GLU A 292 -5.35 -35.38 4.77
CA GLU A 292 -6.16 -34.95 3.61
C GLU A 292 -6.70 -33.50 3.72
N ASN A 293 -6.87 -33.01 4.95
CA ASN A 293 -7.38 -31.67 5.24
C ASN A 293 -6.33 -30.57 5.14
N GLU A 294 -5.04 -30.91 5.02
CA GLU A 294 -3.95 -29.95 4.98
C GLU A 294 -3.03 -30.21 3.77
N ARG A 295 -2.56 -29.12 3.15
CA ARG A 295 -1.51 -29.19 2.12
C ARG A 295 -0.57 -28.03 2.28
N MET A 296 0.66 -28.21 1.83
CA MET A 296 1.65 -27.13 1.78
C MET A 296 2.49 -27.21 0.51
N SER A 297 3.01 -26.07 0.10
CA SER A 297 4.09 -25.97 -0.89
C SER A 297 5.03 -24.85 -0.52
N ILE A 298 6.28 -24.94 -0.98
CA ILE A 298 7.25 -23.87 -0.80
C ILE A 298 7.00 -22.78 -1.84
N LYS A 299 6.56 -21.61 -1.36
CA LYS A 299 6.29 -20.44 -2.19
C LYS A 299 7.57 -19.70 -2.53
N ARG A 300 8.51 -19.63 -1.57
CA ARG A 300 9.84 -19.05 -1.73
C ARG A 300 10.83 -19.78 -0.82
N VAL A 301 12.05 -19.95 -1.29
CA VAL A 301 13.20 -20.43 -0.51
C VAL A 301 14.42 -19.57 -0.82
N GLN A 302 15.26 -19.35 0.19
CA GLN A 302 16.59 -18.76 0.05
C GLN A 302 17.49 -19.40 1.10
N SER A 303 18.63 -19.95 0.68
CA SER A 303 19.63 -20.49 1.59
C SER A 303 20.91 -19.66 1.59
N GLY A 304 21.72 -19.87 2.61
CA GLY A 304 23.01 -19.20 2.74
C GLY A 304 23.77 -19.70 3.95
N PHE A 305 24.86 -19.02 4.25
CA PHE A 305 25.71 -19.27 5.41
C PHE A 305 25.90 -17.99 6.19
N LEU A 306 25.75 -18.08 7.50
CA LEU A 306 26.21 -17.08 8.45
C LEU A 306 27.49 -17.62 9.07
N ASN A 307 28.61 -16.96 8.74
CA ASN A 307 29.96 -17.46 8.92
C ASN A 307 30.12 -18.83 8.21
N ASN A 308 30.17 -19.93 8.97
CA ASN A 308 30.29 -21.29 8.44
C ASN A 308 29.03 -22.14 8.66
N ALA A 309 27.98 -21.56 9.24
CA ALA A 309 26.77 -22.27 9.64
C ALA A 309 25.60 -21.97 8.68
N PRO A 310 24.90 -22.99 8.14
CA PRO A 310 23.89 -22.75 7.13
C PRO A 310 22.61 -22.19 7.73
N PHE A 311 21.91 -21.40 6.92
CA PHE A 311 20.53 -21.04 7.14
C PHE A 311 19.69 -21.26 5.89
N VAL A 312 18.39 -21.45 6.11
CA VAL A 312 17.37 -21.58 5.09
C VAL A 312 16.17 -20.74 5.51
N SER A 313 15.82 -19.76 4.69
CA SER A 313 14.60 -18.97 4.81
C SER A 313 13.55 -19.48 3.84
N ILE A 314 12.31 -19.58 4.31
CA ILE A 314 11.19 -20.14 3.54
C ILE A 314 9.91 -19.38 3.79
N ILE A 315 9.14 -19.18 2.73
CA ILE A 315 7.71 -18.90 2.82
C ILE A 315 6.98 -20.15 2.34
N ARG A 316 6.16 -20.71 3.23
CA ARG A 316 5.26 -21.83 2.94
C ARG A 316 3.89 -21.26 2.61
N ASN A 317 3.27 -21.77 1.55
CA ASN A 317 1.84 -21.56 1.28
C ASN A 317 1.08 -22.79 1.77
N HIS A 318 0.24 -22.60 2.77
CA HIS A 318 -0.59 -23.65 3.38
C HIS A 318 -2.01 -23.58 2.84
N ARG A 319 -2.63 -24.74 2.71
CA ARG A 319 -4.07 -24.91 2.48
C ARG A 319 -4.62 -25.73 3.64
N ARG A 320 -5.71 -25.25 4.24
CA ARG A 320 -6.55 -26.04 5.16
C ARG A 320 -8.03 -25.79 4.88
N TYR A 321 -8.91 -26.69 5.30
CA TYR A 321 -10.35 -26.40 5.26
C TYR A 321 -10.79 -25.59 6.48
N VAL A 322 -11.67 -24.60 6.25
CA VAL A 322 -12.38 -23.85 7.28
C VAL A 322 -13.88 -23.86 6.98
N ASN A 323 -14.71 -23.77 8.01
CA ASN A 323 -16.16 -23.66 7.83
C ASN A 323 -16.53 -22.20 7.54
N GLU A 324 -16.84 -21.89 6.29
CA GLU A 324 -17.33 -20.59 5.86
C GLU A 324 -18.83 -20.47 6.16
N THR A 325 -19.29 -19.30 6.59
CA THR A 325 -20.72 -19.02 6.76
C THR A 325 -21.24 -18.20 5.58
N TYR A 326 -22.13 -18.80 4.79
CA TYR A 326 -22.87 -18.17 3.69
C TYR A 326 -24.17 -17.59 4.23
N VAL A 327 -24.59 -16.44 3.71
CA VAL A 327 -25.80 -15.74 4.15
C VAL A 327 -26.68 -15.47 2.95
N GLY A 328 -27.96 -15.80 3.07
CA GLY A 328 -28.98 -15.52 2.08
C GLY A 328 -30.14 -14.76 2.70
N SER A 329 -30.91 -14.08 1.85
CA SER A 329 -32.11 -13.36 2.29
C SER A 329 -33.22 -13.45 1.25
N THR A 330 -34.45 -13.37 1.73
CA THR A 330 -35.64 -13.26 0.87
C THR A 330 -36.60 -12.25 1.48
N THR A 331 -37.31 -11.52 0.63
CA THR A 331 -38.32 -10.56 1.05
C THR A 331 -39.68 -11.20 0.91
N VAL A 332 -40.46 -11.19 1.99
CA VAL A 332 -41.82 -11.73 2.04
C VAL A 332 -42.81 -10.60 2.30
N GLU A 333 -43.98 -10.71 1.69
CA GLU A 333 -45.07 -9.77 1.88
C GLU A 333 -46.29 -10.49 2.41
N TYR A 334 -46.88 -10.00 3.49
CA TYR A 334 -48.06 -10.59 4.12
C TYR A 334 -48.95 -9.55 4.78
N GLU A 335 -50.22 -9.88 5.00
CA GLU A 335 -51.19 -8.98 5.64
C GLU A 335 -50.97 -8.91 7.16
N LYS A 336 -50.85 -7.69 7.71
CA LYS A 336 -50.95 -7.43 9.16
C LYS A 336 -52.20 -6.61 9.48
N VAL A 337 -52.74 -6.84 10.67
CA VAL A 337 -53.84 -6.04 11.23
C VAL A 337 -53.27 -5.08 12.26
N ARG A 338 -53.48 -3.77 12.07
CA ARG A 338 -53.25 -2.75 13.09
C ARG A 338 -54.57 -2.13 13.54
N PHE A 339 -54.57 -1.55 14.73
CA PHE A 339 -55.70 -0.79 15.23
C PHE A 339 -55.46 0.70 15.01
N LYS A 340 -56.42 1.38 14.40
CA LYS A 340 -56.39 2.84 14.18
C LYS A 340 -57.64 3.46 14.80
N TYR A 341 -57.49 4.61 15.44
CA TYR A 341 -58.62 5.38 15.93
C TYR A 341 -59.14 6.30 14.83
N VAL A 342 -60.42 6.14 14.48
CA VAL A 342 -61.13 7.02 13.55
C VAL A 342 -62.40 7.48 14.27
N ASN A 343 -62.55 8.79 14.46
CA ASN A 343 -63.69 9.40 15.18
C ASN A 343 -63.92 8.81 16.59
N GLY A 344 -62.85 8.60 17.36
CA GLY A 344 -62.93 8.10 18.73
C GLY A 344 -63.27 6.61 18.89
N ARG A 345 -63.41 5.86 17.78
CA ARG A 345 -63.61 4.40 17.79
C ARG A 345 -62.39 3.67 17.23
N GLN A 346 -62.04 2.55 17.86
CA GLN A 346 -60.95 1.69 17.42
C GLN A 346 -61.42 0.83 16.23
N VAL A 347 -60.79 1.00 15.08
CA VAL A 347 -61.09 0.25 13.85
C VAL A 347 -59.89 -0.61 13.47
N LYS A 348 -60.16 -1.83 12.99
CA LYS A 348 -59.12 -2.73 12.43
C LYS A 348 -58.79 -2.29 11.01
N GLU A 349 -57.52 -2.07 10.72
CA GLU A 349 -57.01 -1.75 9.38
C GLU A 349 -56.06 -2.87 8.97
N LYS A 350 -56.34 -3.50 7.83
CA LYS A 350 -55.41 -4.41 7.15
C LYS A 350 -54.41 -3.60 6.33
N TYR A 351 -53.14 -3.92 6.43
CA TYR A 351 -52.11 -3.34 5.57
C TYR A 351 -51.11 -4.42 5.15
N MET A 352 -50.50 -4.24 3.98
CA MET A 352 -49.40 -5.09 3.52
C MET A 352 -48.14 -4.76 4.28
N HIS A 353 -47.50 -5.78 4.86
CA HIS A 353 -46.23 -5.66 5.54
C HIS A 353 -45.16 -6.46 4.80
N THR A 354 -44.06 -5.78 4.50
CA THR A 354 -42.88 -6.38 3.86
C THR A 354 -41.83 -6.65 4.93
N GLU A 355 -41.33 -7.88 4.99
CA GLU A 355 -40.29 -8.33 5.93
C GLU A 355 -39.16 -9.00 5.16
N THR A 356 -37.91 -8.72 5.52
CA THR A 356 -36.74 -9.41 4.96
C THR A 356 -36.28 -10.48 5.93
N LEU A 357 -36.36 -11.74 5.53
CA LEU A 357 -35.88 -12.88 6.28
C LEU A 357 -34.43 -13.19 5.87
N THR A 358 -33.59 -13.53 6.84
CA THR A 358 -32.18 -13.86 6.63
C THR A 358 -31.89 -15.23 7.19
N ALA A 359 -31.13 -16.03 6.45
CA ALA A 359 -30.65 -17.34 6.87
C ALA A 359 -29.15 -17.49 6.63
N SER A 360 -28.52 -18.44 7.33
CA SER A 360 -27.10 -18.74 7.17
C SER A 360 -26.83 -20.23 7.05
N TYR A 361 -25.96 -20.62 6.13
CA TYR A 361 -25.49 -21.98 5.91
C TYR A 361 -23.98 -22.08 6.14
N ARG A 362 -23.49 -23.19 6.69
CA ARG A 362 -22.04 -23.40 6.91
C ARG A 362 -21.54 -24.54 6.02
N ALA A 363 -20.50 -24.26 5.24
CA ALA A 363 -19.86 -25.27 4.38
C ALA A 363 -18.33 -25.17 4.42
N PRO A 364 -17.60 -26.27 4.21
CA PRO A 364 -16.14 -26.26 4.11
C PRO A 364 -15.65 -25.44 2.90
N LYS A 365 -14.64 -24.60 3.14
CA LYS A 365 -13.96 -23.79 2.14
C LYS A 365 -12.45 -23.93 2.32
N PRO A 366 -11.67 -24.14 1.24
CA PRO A 366 -10.22 -24.12 1.34
C PRO A 366 -9.75 -22.71 1.69
N TYR A 367 -8.94 -22.60 2.73
CA TYR A 367 -8.33 -21.37 3.19
C TYR A 367 -6.82 -21.45 3.01
N TYR A 368 -6.27 -20.44 2.33
CA TYR A 368 -4.84 -20.33 2.05
C TYR A 368 -4.21 -19.27 2.94
N TYR A 369 -3.04 -19.59 3.49
CA TYR A 369 -2.26 -18.64 4.27
C TYR A 369 -0.77 -18.92 4.12
N ASP A 370 0.02 -17.85 4.19
CA ASP A 370 1.46 -17.94 4.14
C ASP A 370 2.04 -17.99 5.57
N THR A 371 3.11 -18.76 5.76
CA THR A 371 3.97 -18.67 6.95
C THR A 371 5.41 -18.44 6.53
N SER A 372 6.12 -17.53 7.19
CA SER A 372 7.53 -17.23 6.93
C SER A 372 8.40 -17.65 8.12
N GLU A 373 9.47 -18.38 7.84
CA GLU A 373 10.43 -18.83 8.85
C GLU A 373 11.86 -18.77 8.31
N LEU A 374 12.82 -18.45 9.19
CA LEU A 374 14.24 -18.60 8.95
C LEU A 374 14.77 -19.67 9.90
N ILE A 375 15.36 -20.72 9.32
CA ILE A 375 15.92 -21.85 10.03
C ILE A 375 17.43 -21.75 9.96
N TYR A 376 18.10 -21.78 11.10
CA TYR A 376 19.56 -21.67 11.21
C TYR A 376 20.11 -22.87 11.98
N TYR A 377 21.05 -23.59 11.39
CA TYR A 377 21.68 -24.74 12.02
C TYR A 377 22.98 -24.34 12.69
N ASN A 378 23.12 -24.71 13.95
CA ASN A 378 24.37 -24.58 14.67
C ASN A 378 24.42 -25.64 15.77
N ASP A 379 25.49 -26.43 15.78
CA ASP A 379 25.64 -27.58 16.68
C ASP A 379 26.23 -27.23 18.06
N LEU A 380 26.44 -25.95 18.33
CA LEU A 380 26.79 -25.45 19.66
C LEU A 380 25.57 -25.54 20.59
N MET A 381 25.85 -25.91 21.84
CA MET A 381 24.85 -26.11 22.90
C MET A 381 23.73 -27.07 22.47
N PRO A 382 24.06 -28.33 22.12
CA PRO A 382 23.11 -29.27 21.52
C PRO A 382 22.03 -29.77 22.48
N GLN A 383 22.21 -29.63 23.80
CA GLN A 383 21.21 -30.03 24.80
C GLN A 383 20.25 -28.88 25.14
N LEU A 384 20.56 -27.66 24.69
CA LEU A 384 19.74 -26.49 24.93
C LEU A 384 18.56 -26.44 23.97
N GLU A 385 17.38 -26.41 24.57
CA GLU A 385 16.12 -26.07 23.92
C GLU A 385 15.51 -24.87 24.62
N PHE A 386 15.02 -23.91 23.85
CA PHE A 386 14.28 -22.79 24.38
C PHE A 386 13.26 -22.26 23.38
N LYS A 387 12.26 -21.55 23.90
CA LYS A 387 11.36 -20.71 23.09
C LYS A 387 11.22 -19.35 23.75
N CYS A 388 11.60 -18.32 23.00
CA CYS A 388 11.54 -16.94 23.42
C CYS A 388 10.61 -16.14 22.50
N SER A 389 9.77 -15.33 23.12
CA SER A 389 8.88 -14.38 22.45
C SER A 389 9.08 -13.02 23.14
N PRO A 390 10.05 -12.23 22.67
CA PRO A 390 10.36 -10.91 23.23
C PRO A 390 9.13 -9.99 23.18
N ASP A 391 8.99 -9.14 24.20
CA ASP A 391 7.91 -8.15 24.22
C ASP A 391 8.21 -7.01 23.23
N TYR A 392 7.15 -6.44 22.62
CA TYR A 392 7.33 -5.30 21.72
C TYR A 392 7.59 -4.03 22.50
N VAL A 393 8.84 -3.55 22.46
CA VAL A 393 9.26 -2.38 23.25
C VAL A 393 9.61 -1.15 22.41
N GLY A 394 9.65 -1.26 21.07
CA GLY A 394 10.10 -0.18 20.18
C GLY A 394 9.27 1.11 20.25
N ASN A 395 7.99 1.03 20.65
CA ASN A 395 7.09 2.19 20.83
C ASN A 395 7.01 2.70 22.28
N LEU A 396 7.71 2.07 23.24
CA LEU A 396 7.61 2.43 24.65
C LEU A 396 8.52 3.61 24.97
N ASN A 397 8.02 4.57 25.75
CA ASN A 397 8.89 5.57 26.37
C ASN A 397 9.68 4.96 27.53
N LYS A 398 10.74 5.67 27.98
CA LYS A 398 11.62 5.19 29.05
C LYS A 398 10.87 4.71 30.31
N LYS A 399 9.87 5.47 30.78
CA LYS A 399 9.09 5.09 31.97
C LYS A 399 8.27 3.81 31.76
N GLN A 400 7.68 3.63 30.57
CA GLN A 400 6.95 2.43 30.21
C GLN A 400 7.87 1.22 30.10
N LEU A 401 9.06 1.41 29.52
CA LEU A 401 10.09 0.39 29.41
C LEU A 401 10.58 -0.06 30.80
N ASP A 402 10.93 0.89 31.68
CA ASP A 402 11.36 0.60 33.06
C ASP A 402 10.28 -0.16 33.84
N LYS A 403 9.00 0.20 33.64
CA LYS A 403 7.86 -0.49 34.26
C LYS A 403 7.70 -1.91 33.75
N LEU A 404 7.89 -2.14 32.45
CA LEU A 404 7.84 -3.49 31.86
C LEU A 404 8.96 -4.35 32.41
N ILE A 405 10.19 -3.84 32.43
CA ILE A 405 11.37 -4.54 32.98
C ILE A 405 11.13 -4.89 34.45
N ALA A 406 10.68 -3.94 35.28
CA ALA A 406 10.41 -4.19 36.69
C ALA A 406 9.33 -5.27 36.90
N LYS A 407 8.26 -5.25 36.09
CA LYS A 407 7.18 -6.25 36.14
C LYS A 407 7.70 -7.64 35.76
N GLN A 408 8.43 -7.76 34.65
CA GLN A 408 8.96 -9.05 34.17
C GLN A 408 10.05 -9.58 35.12
N SER A 409 10.95 -8.73 35.60
CA SER A 409 11.97 -9.08 36.59
C SER A 409 11.37 -9.69 37.86
N LYS A 410 10.25 -9.16 38.35
CA LYS A 410 9.52 -9.73 39.50
C LYS A 410 8.99 -11.14 39.19
N MET A 411 8.46 -11.37 37.98
CA MET A 411 7.98 -12.69 37.58
C MET A 411 9.13 -13.71 37.45
N ILE A 412 10.25 -13.30 36.87
CA ILE A 412 11.43 -14.17 36.67
C ILE A 412 12.01 -14.59 38.03
N ARG A 413 12.13 -13.66 38.98
CA ARG A 413 12.55 -13.99 40.36
C ARG A 413 11.60 -14.97 41.03
N LYS A 414 10.29 -14.81 40.84
CA LYS A 414 9.31 -15.76 41.38
C LYS A 414 9.47 -17.15 40.75
N LEU A 415 9.58 -17.23 39.43
CA LEU A 415 9.80 -18.49 38.71
C LEU A 415 11.06 -19.22 39.17
N ALA A 416 12.14 -18.49 39.43
CA ALA A 416 13.37 -19.07 39.92
C ALA A 416 13.32 -19.52 41.38
N ASN A 417 12.50 -18.89 42.22
CA ASN A 417 12.25 -19.38 43.57
C ASN A 417 11.41 -20.67 43.54
N ASP A 418 10.49 -20.77 42.58
CA ASP A 418 9.57 -21.90 42.48
C ASP A 418 10.16 -23.10 41.70
N ASN A 419 11.26 -22.93 40.96
CA ASN A 419 11.85 -23.97 40.09
C ASN A 419 13.39 -24.01 40.18
N ILE A 420 13.93 -25.09 40.77
CA ILE A 420 15.37 -25.34 40.92
C ILE A 420 16.09 -25.41 39.58
N ASN A 421 15.45 -25.92 38.51
CA ASN A 421 16.07 -26.00 37.19
C ASN A 421 16.26 -24.62 36.52
N TYR A 422 15.60 -23.59 37.07
CA TYR A 422 15.73 -22.20 36.65
C TYR A 422 16.78 -21.44 37.48
N GLN A 423 17.42 -22.12 38.44
CA GLN A 423 18.48 -21.56 39.27
C GLN A 423 19.88 -21.94 38.78
N PRO A 424 20.85 -21.01 38.88
CA PRO A 424 20.66 -19.61 39.25
C PRO A 424 19.98 -18.80 38.11
N ILE A 425 19.45 -17.60 38.40
CA ILE A 425 18.99 -16.63 37.37
C ILE A 425 20.19 -15.89 36.81
N MET A 426 20.19 -15.54 35.50
CA MET A 426 21.26 -14.71 34.94
C MET A 426 21.39 -13.37 35.70
N GLY A 427 22.62 -12.87 35.83
CA GLY A 427 22.88 -11.62 36.57
C GLY A 427 22.25 -10.38 35.91
N ASN A 428 22.02 -10.42 34.60
CA ASN A 428 21.39 -9.35 33.85
C ASN A 428 19.88 -9.54 33.72
N LEU A 429 19.15 -8.94 34.65
CA LEU A 429 17.68 -9.00 34.67
C LEU A 429 17.03 -8.18 33.56
N THR A 430 17.72 -7.19 33.00
CA THR A 430 17.20 -6.37 31.89
C THR A 430 17.06 -7.22 30.64
N PHE A 431 18.15 -7.87 30.21
CA PHE A 431 18.13 -8.87 29.13
C PHE A 431 17.06 -9.94 29.35
N GLU A 432 17.06 -10.62 30.50
CA GLU A 432 16.08 -11.68 30.82
C GLU A 432 14.63 -11.18 30.72
N SER A 433 14.37 -9.94 31.15
CA SER A 433 13.05 -9.32 31.10
C SER A 433 12.61 -9.00 29.68
N LEU A 434 13.52 -8.47 28.84
CA LEU A 434 13.22 -8.07 27.46
C LEU A 434 13.12 -9.26 26.52
N PHE A 435 14.06 -10.21 26.63
CA PHE A 435 14.09 -11.41 25.80
C PHE A 435 12.99 -12.41 26.18
N ASN A 436 12.49 -12.33 27.43
CA ASN A 436 11.29 -13.03 27.92
C ASN A 436 11.30 -14.55 27.64
N CYS A 437 12.47 -15.18 27.80
CA CYS A 437 12.67 -16.58 27.47
C CYS A 437 12.39 -17.52 28.65
N LYS A 438 11.10 -17.66 28.99
CA LYS A 438 10.64 -18.41 30.18
C LYS A 438 10.65 -19.94 30.04
N LYS A 439 10.68 -20.45 28.81
CA LYS A 439 10.65 -21.88 28.50
C LYS A 439 12.01 -22.30 27.97
N ARG A 440 12.85 -22.87 28.84
CA ARG A 440 14.18 -23.40 28.52
C ARG A 440 14.49 -24.63 29.38
N ASN A 441 15.27 -25.59 28.86
CA ASN A 441 15.54 -26.87 29.51
C ASN A 441 16.94 -26.98 30.17
N ASN A 442 17.93 -26.18 29.75
CA ASN A 442 19.32 -26.28 30.19
C ASN A 442 19.92 -24.88 30.50
N GLU A 443 19.84 -24.47 31.77
CA GLU A 443 20.32 -23.15 32.22
C GLU A 443 21.83 -22.96 32.02
N LYS A 444 22.61 -24.04 32.17
CA LYS A 444 24.08 -23.98 32.03
C LYS A 444 24.46 -23.63 30.59
N GLU A 445 23.91 -24.34 29.62
CA GLU A 445 24.17 -24.07 28.20
C GLU A 445 23.57 -22.74 27.74
N PHE A 446 22.39 -22.37 28.25
CA PHE A 446 21.78 -21.06 27.99
C PHE A 446 22.72 -19.91 28.37
N ARG A 447 23.38 -20.02 29.53
CA ARG A 447 24.35 -19.02 30.01
C ARG A 447 25.65 -18.98 29.21
N MET A 448 26.12 -20.14 28.76
CA MET A 448 27.30 -20.19 27.90
C MET A 448 27.01 -19.49 26.57
N LEU A 449 25.83 -19.73 26.01
CA LEU A 449 25.41 -19.14 24.75
C LEU A 449 25.21 -17.61 24.87
N PHE A 450 24.45 -17.18 25.87
CA PHE A 450 24.18 -15.77 26.12
C PHE A 450 25.22 -15.17 27.07
N THR A 451 26.45 -15.02 26.58
CA THR A 451 27.55 -14.35 27.30
C THR A 451 27.20 -12.90 27.67
N PRO A 452 27.94 -12.23 28.58
CA PRO A 452 27.69 -10.82 28.91
C PRO A 452 27.70 -9.89 27.68
N LEU A 453 28.49 -10.21 26.66
CA LEU A 453 28.49 -9.48 25.39
C LEU A 453 27.19 -9.73 24.60
N ALA A 454 26.78 -11.00 24.46
CA ALA A 454 25.53 -11.35 23.79
C ALA A 454 24.31 -10.68 24.44
N GLN A 455 24.26 -10.66 25.78
CA GLN A 455 23.17 -10.02 26.53
C GLN A 455 23.08 -8.52 26.22
N LYS A 456 24.21 -7.81 26.18
CA LYS A 456 24.25 -6.39 25.80
C LYS A 456 23.81 -6.17 24.34
N GLN A 457 24.26 -7.04 23.43
CA GLN A 457 23.85 -6.98 22.02
C GLN A 457 22.35 -7.20 21.86
N TYR A 458 21.78 -8.17 22.59
CA TYR A 458 20.33 -8.41 22.60
C TYR A 458 19.54 -7.27 23.22
N GLU A 459 20.02 -6.63 24.30
CA GLU A 459 19.36 -5.43 24.83
C GLU A 459 19.30 -4.32 23.78
N LYS A 460 20.40 -4.08 23.06
CA LYS A 460 20.44 -3.11 21.96
C LYS A 460 19.48 -3.51 20.84
N LEU A 461 19.51 -4.77 20.42
CA LEU A 461 18.65 -5.33 19.37
C LEU A 461 17.16 -5.17 19.73
N LEU A 462 16.77 -5.47 20.96
CA LEU A 462 15.38 -5.44 21.37
C LEU A 462 14.86 -4.01 21.60
N THR A 463 15.75 -3.04 21.85
CA THR A 463 15.35 -1.65 22.17
C THR A 463 15.55 -0.66 21.02
N SER A 464 16.40 -0.97 20.03
CA SER A 464 16.74 -0.06 18.93
C SER A 464 16.15 -0.50 17.59
N ARG A 465 15.33 0.39 17.01
CA ARG A 465 14.79 0.23 15.64
C ARG A 465 15.84 0.34 14.54
N GLU A 466 17.06 0.76 14.87
CA GLU A 466 18.10 0.96 13.87
C GLU A 466 18.72 -0.36 13.38
N ILE A 467 18.67 -1.39 14.24
CA ILE A 467 19.33 -2.68 14.05
C ILE A 467 18.37 -3.86 14.20
N SER A 468 17.10 -3.60 14.51
CA SER A 468 16.02 -4.57 14.49
C SER A 468 14.98 -4.18 13.45
N ASN A 469 14.25 -5.17 12.96
CA ASN A 469 12.98 -4.90 12.30
C ASN A 469 11.97 -4.47 13.37
N ASP A 470 11.02 -3.59 13.03
CA ASP A 470 9.95 -3.11 13.92
C ASP A 470 9.00 -4.24 14.42
N HIS A 471 9.38 -5.50 14.21
CA HIS A 471 8.64 -6.71 14.53
C HIS A 471 9.32 -7.47 15.68
N ASN A 472 8.50 -7.98 16.60
CA ASN A 472 8.94 -9.02 17.52
C ASN A 472 9.29 -10.26 16.71
N PHE A 473 10.49 -10.79 16.91
CA PHE A 473 10.85 -12.08 16.38
C PHE A 473 10.61 -13.15 17.44
N ASP A 474 9.94 -14.24 17.07
CA ASP A 474 9.89 -15.43 17.91
C ASP A 474 11.10 -16.30 17.57
N LEU A 475 11.97 -16.52 18.56
CA LEU A 475 13.15 -17.38 18.41
C LEU A 475 12.97 -18.65 19.24
N ALA A 476 13.05 -19.79 18.57
CA ALA A 476 13.16 -21.10 19.21
C ALA A 476 14.50 -21.74 18.89
N LYS A 477 15.07 -22.45 19.86
CA LYS A 477 16.17 -23.41 19.65
C LYS A 477 15.65 -24.80 20.01
N LEU A 478 15.85 -25.75 19.11
CA LEU A 478 15.52 -27.16 19.25
C LEU A 478 16.79 -27.97 18.96
N GLY A 479 17.59 -28.21 19.99
CA GLY A 479 18.92 -28.79 19.88
C GLY A 479 19.80 -27.99 18.92
N LYS A 480 20.10 -28.54 17.74
CA LYS A 480 20.98 -27.90 16.74
C LYS A 480 20.27 -26.88 15.84
N LEU A 481 18.94 -26.83 15.87
CA LEU A 481 18.16 -25.97 14.98
C LEU A 481 17.68 -24.73 15.72
N HIS A 482 17.74 -23.59 15.04
CA HIS A 482 17.13 -22.35 15.46
C HIS A 482 16.05 -21.97 14.46
N ILE A 483 14.89 -21.56 14.96
CA ILE A 483 13.75 -21.19 14.13
C ILE A 483 13.33 -19.79 14.54
N LEU A 484 13.41 -18.88 13.57
CA LEU A 484 12.98 -17.49 13.68
C LEU A 484 11.69 -17.32 12.87
N LYS A 485 10.57 -17.02 13.53
CA LYS A 485 9.27 -16.89 12.86
C LYS A 485 8.98 -15.47 12.41
N GLU A 486 8.10 -15.36 11.40
CA GLU A 486 7.54 -14.10 10.88
C GLU A 486 8.59 -13.12 10.35
N GLN A 487 9.70 -13.65 9.82
CA GLN A 487 10.79 -12.85 9.29
C GLN A 487 10.62 -12.51 7.82
N ASN A 488 11.21 -11.39 7.41
CA ASN A 488 11.14 -10.88 6.04
C ASN A 488 12.48 -10.92 5.31
N LEU A 489 13.18 -12.07 5.31
CA LEU A 489 14.40 -12.22 4.48
C LEU A 489 14.09 -11.98 2.98
N PHE A 490 12.84 -12.24 2.59
CA PHE A 490 12.34 -12.02 1.23
C PHE A 490 12.00 -10.56 0.92
N ALA A 491 12.29 -9.61 1.82
CA ALA A 491 12.24 -8.19 1.53
C ALA A 491 13.14 -7.86 0.33
N LEU A 492 14.36 -8.39 0.31
CA LEU A 492 15.32 -8.23 -0.79
C LEU A 492 14.73 -8.71 -2.14
N LEU A 493 14.16 -9.93 -2.19
CA LEU A 493 13.49 -10.42 -3.40
C LEU A 493 12.28 -9.55 -3.79
N THR A 494 11.61 -8.95 -2.82
CA THR A 494 10.49 -8.04 -3.06
C THR A 494 10.98 -6.71 -3.64
N TYR A 495 12.12 -6.18 -3.17
CA TYR A 495 12.75 -5.01 -3.75
C TYR A 495 13.26 -5.28 -5.16
N GLU A 496 13.90 -6.42 -5.43
CA GLU A 496 14.31 -6.85 -6.78
C GLU A 496 13.08 -6.91 -7.70
N ARG A 497 12.01 -7.60 -7.29
CA ARG A 497 10.75 -7.62 -8.05
C ARG A 497 10.18 -6.22 -8.29
N ASN A 498 10.25 -5.33 -7.30
CA ASN A 498 9.81 -3.95 -7.44
C ASN A 498 10.70 -3.16 -8.39
N LEU A 499 12.01 -3.43 -8.44
CA LEU A 499 12.91 -2.88 -9.44
C LEU A 499 12.48 -3.34 -10.83
N HIS A 500 12.29 -4.65 -11.03
CA HIS A 500 11.77 -5.19 -12.28
C HIS A 500 10.40 -4.60 -12.62
N GLN A 501 9.46 -4.44 -11.70
CA GLN A 501 8.14 -3.89 -12.00
C GLN A 501 8.18 -2.38 -12.30
N LYS A 502 8.97 -1.60 -11.54
CA LYS A 502 9.18 -0.17 -11.79
C LYS A 502 9.83 0.07 -13.15
N LEU A 503 10.57 -0.92 -13.65
CA LEU A 503 11.34 -0.84 -14.89
C LEU A 503 10.80 -1.73 -16.02
N SER A 504 9.83 -2.61 -15.75
CA SER A 504 9.07 -3.44 -16.71
C SER A 504 8.17 -2.51 -17.52
N PRO A 505 8.16 -2.64 -18.84
CA PRO A 505 8.93 -1.75 -19.69
C PRO A 505 8.25 -0.39 -19.92
N TYR A 506 7.19 -0.05 -19.17
CA TYR A 506 6.24 1.03 -19.42
C TYR A 506 5.21 1.17 -18.26
N TRP A 507 5.41 2.03 -17.24
CA TRP A 507 4.24 2.42 -16.41
C TRP A 507 3.92 3.92 -16.40
N ASN A 508 4.83 4.76 -16.91
CA ASN A 508 4.61 6.00 -17.69
C ASN A 508 5.85 6.91 -17.59
N THR A 509 6.61 7.03 -18.68
CA THR A 509 7.64 8.06 -19.01
C THR A 509 8.31 8.74 -17.80
N GLY A 510 9.42 8.17 -17.32
CA GLY A 510 10.26 8.77 -16.26
C GLY A 510 11.55 8.00 -15.92
N VAL A 511 11.96 7.01 -16.73
CA VAL A 511 13.25 6.32 -16.53
C VAL A 511 14.32 7.20 -17.14
N THR A 512 15.25 7.67 -16.32
CA THR A 512 16.48 8.35 -16.73
C THR A 512 17.66 7.56 -16.17
N TYR A 513 18.88 7.85 -16.64
CA TYR A 513 20.08 7.21 -16.10
C TYR A 513 20.17 7.41 -14.58
N THR A 514 19.93 8.63 -14.10
CA THR A 514 19.92 8.96 -12.67
C THR A 514 18.85 8.18 -11.90
N ASN A 515 17.63 8.08 -12.43
CA ASN A 515 16.55 7.35 -11.77
C ASN A 515 16.79 5.84 -11.73
N LEU A 516 17.38 5.27 -12.80
CA LEU A 516 17.78 3.87 -12.84
C LEU A 516 18.84 3.58 -11.77
N LYS A 517 19.90 4.39 -11.71
CA LYS A 517 20.96 4.29 -10.69
C LYS A 517 20.40 4.37 -9.27
N ASN A 518 19.59 5.38 -9.00
CA ASN A 518 18.98 5.57 -7.68
C ASN A 518 18.06 4.42 -7.29
N SER A 519 17.29 3.89 -8.26
CA SER A 519 16.40 2.75 -8.02
C SER A 519 17.18 1.46 -7.74
N PHE A 520 18.26 1.23 -8.48
CA PHE A 520 19.17 0.11 -8.26
C PHE A 520 19.80 0.19 -6.87
N ILE A 521 20.40 1.34 -6.52
CA ILE A 521 21.03 1.56 -5.21
C ILE A 521 20.03 1.37 -4.09
N HIS A 522 18.86 2.02 -4.17
CA HIS A 522 17.81 1.87 -3.16
C HIS A 522 17.38 0.41 -3.00
N THR A 523 17.20 -0.33 -4.10
CA THR A 523 16.76 -1.73 -4.10
C THR A 523 17.69 -2.62 -3.29
N TYR A 524 18.98 -2.61 -3.61
CA TYR A 524 19.94 -3.47 -2.94
C TYR A 524 20.29 -2.98 -1.53
N VAL A 525 20.46 -1.66 -1.33
CA VAL A 525 20.75 -1.11 0.01
C VAL A 525 19.60 -1.41 0.99
N SER A 526 18.35 -1.20 0.60
CA SER A 526 17.20 -1.52 1.46
C SER A 526 17.07 -3.03 1.70
N GLY A 527 17.29 -3.85 0.68
CA GLY A 527 17.23 -5.31 0.86
C GLY A 527 18.36 -5.86 1.74
N PHE A 528 19.57 -5.31 1.66
CA PHE A 528 20.70 -5.68 2.51
C PHE A 528 20.56 -5.18 3.95
N ASP A 529 19.94 -4.01 4.15
CA ASP A 529 19.57 -3.50 5.46
C ASP A 529 18.62 -4.50 6.17
N GLU A 530 17.58 -4.97 5.47
CA GLU A 530 16.64 -5.99 5.95
C GLU A 530 17.28 -7.37 6.17
N LEU A 531 18.18 -7.79 5.27
CA LEU A 531 18.95 -9.03 5.40
C LEU A 531 19.75 -9.05 6.71
N PHE A 532 20.52 -7.98 6.95
CA PHE A 532 21.32 -7.87 8.17
C PHE A 532 20.43 -7.88 9.43
N LYS A 533 19.35 -7.09 9.45
CA LYS A 533 18.42 -7.04 10.58
C LYS A 533 17.73 -8.37 10.85
N THR A 534 17.39 -9.12 9.80
CA THR A 534 16.81 -10.47 9.92
C THR A 534 17.81 -11.46 10.56
N LEU A 535 19.10 -11.35 10.24
CA LEU A 535 20.16 -12.20 10.79
C LEU A 535 20.72 -11.68 12.12
N ALA A 536 20.38 -10.45 12.52
CA ALA A 536 20.89 -9.81 13.73
C ALA A 536 20.71 -10.62 15.03
N PRO A 537 19.60 -11.38 15.25
CA PRO A 537 19.49 -12.26 16.42
C PRO A 537 20.60 -13.31 16.51
N PHE A 538 21.10 -13.81 15.37
CA PHE A 538 22.20 -14.77 15.34
C PHE A 538 23.55 -14.08 15.43
N ILE A 539 23.72 -12.94 14.75
CA ILE A 539 24.94 -12.11 14.80
C ILE A 539 25.21 -11.59 16.23
N ALA A 540 24.15 -11.33 17.01
CA ALA A 540 24.22 -10.91 18.41
C ALA A 540 24.67 -12.03 19.38
N ILE A 541 25.00 -13.21 18.88
CA ILE A 541 25.55 -14.31 19.68
C ILE A 541 27.01 -14.52 19.22
N PRO A 542 28.01 -14.03 19.98
CA PRO A 542 29.42 -14.08 19.56
C PRO A 542 29.90 -15.49 19.22
N MET A 543 29.46 -16.50 19.98
CA MET A 543 29.84 -17.89 19.72
C MET A 543 29.45 -18.36 18.31
N TYR A 544 28.34 -17.89 17.74
CA TYR A 544 27.92 -18.23 16.37
C TYR A 544 28.78 -17.57 15.30
N MET A 545 29.41 -16.45 15.64
CA MET A 545 30.28 -15.71 14.73
C MET A 545 31.74 -16.17 14.83
N GLU A 546 32.15 -16.74 15.96
CA GLU A 546 33.55 -17.09 16.24
C GLU A 546 33.87 -18.58 16.07
N GLN A 547 32.91 -19.47 16.34
CA GLN A 547 33.16 -20.91 16.35
C GLN A 547 32.67 -21.57 15.07
N GLU A 548 33.49 -22.47 14.53
CA GLU A 548 33.09 -23.32 13.42
C GLU A 548 32.16 -24.44 13.91
N ILE A 549 31.16 -24.76 13.09
CA ILE A 549 30.34 -25.95 13.30
C ILE A 549 31.13 -27.21 12.93
N ASN A 550 30.79 -28.36 13.51
CA ASN A 550 31.54 -29.59 13.24
C ASN A 550 31.22 -30.19 11.86
N TYR A 551 29.99 -30.02 11.38
CA TYR A 551 29.56 -30.56 10.09
C TYR A 551 29.85 -29.57 8.97
N LYS A 552 30.47 -30.05 7.87
CA LYS A 552 30.75 -29.24 6.68
C LYS A 552 29.70 -29.50 5.61
N PHE A 553 28.97 -28.46 5.24
CA PHE A 553 27.98 -28.49 4.17
C PHE A 553 28.62 -28.08 2.85
N ASN A 554 28.30 -28.81 1.77
CA ASN A 554 28.92 -28.58 0.47
C ASN A 554 28.07 -27.70 -0.46
N ASN A 555 26.80 -27.45 -0.11
CA ASN A 555 25.81 -26.72 -0.92
C ASN A 555 25.85 -27.11 -2.42
N ASP A 556 25.80 -28.41 -2.69
CA ASP A 556 25.93 -28.95 -4.04
C ASP A 556 24.60 -28.95 -4.81
N TRP A 557 24.09 -27.74 -5.10
CA TRP A 557 22.85 -27.58 -5.86
C TRP A 557 23.01 -27.95 -7.35
N GLN A 558 24.25 -27.96 -7.86
CA GLN A 558 24.58 -28.35 -9.23
C GLN A 558 24.39 -29.84 -9.47
N ASN A 559 24.60 -30.69 -8.46
CA ASN A 559 24.32 -32.13 -8.56
C ASN A 559 23.02 -32.54 -7.85
N ASN A 560 22.58 -31.80 -6.84
CA ASN A 560 21.40 -32.15 -6.05
C ASN A 560 20.58 -30.92 -5.64
N LEU A 561 19.90 -30.30 -6.61
CA LEU A 561 18.96 -29.20 -6.40
C LEU A 561 17.79 -29.62 -5.50
N ALA A 562 17.38 -28.78 -4.55
CA ALA A 562 16.24 -29.07 -3.69
C ALA A 562 14.91 -29.16 -4.48
N ALA A 563 14.03 -30.09 -4.09
CA ALA A 563 12.66 -30.13 -4.64
C ALA A 563 11.88 -28.84 -4.34
N GLU A 564 12.14 -28.24 -3.19
CA GLU A 564 11.53 -27.01 -2.71
C GLU A 564 12.00 -25.76 -3.48
N GLU A 565 13.21 -25.80 -4.03
CA GLU A 565 13.68 -24.78 -4.97
C GLU A 565 12.83 -24.81 -6.25
N ILE A 566 12.51 -26.03 -6.74
CA ILE A 566 11.63 -26.22 -7.90
C ILE A 566 10.21 -25.72 -7.59
N GLU A 567 9.66 -26.03 -6.41
CA GLU A 567 8.34 -25.50 -5.99
C GLU A 567 8.32 -23.97 -5.93
N SER A 568 9.37 -23.36 -5.39
CA SER A 568 9.56 -21.91 -5.35
C SER A 568 9.56 -21.33 -6.78
N LEU A 569 10.29 -21.95 -7.71
CA LEU A 569 10.30 -21.54 -9.13
C LEU A 569 8.90 -21.60 -9.76
N LEU A 570 8.17 -22.70 -9.55
CA LEU A 570 6.80 -22.87 -10.06
C LEU A 570 5.84 -21.82 -9.48
N ASN A 571 5.94 -21.55 -8.18
CA ASN A 571 5.12 -20.54 -7.52
C ASN A 571 5.41 -19.11 -8.00
N ARG A 572 6.66 -18.81 -8.39
CA ARG A 572 7.08 -17.49 -8.89
C ARG A 572 6.71 -17.25 -10.36
N ASN A 573 6.63 -18.31 -11.18
CA ASN A 573 6.44 -18.17 -12.63
C ASN A 573 4.98 -18.37 -13.04
N ILE A 574 4.22 -17.26 -13.14
CA ILE A 574 2.78 -17.26 -13.46
C ILE A 574 2.48 -18.02 -14.76
N SER A 575 3.28 -17.82 -15.82
CA SER A 575 3.04 -18.46 -17.13
C SER A 575 3.14 -19.99 -17.07
N LEU A 576 4.02 -20.53 -16.22
CA LEU A 576 4.11 -21.98 -16.02
C LEU A 576 2.92 -22.53 -15.21
N ARG A 577 2.35 -21.73 -14.29
CA ARG A 577 1.26 -22.18 -13.42
C ARG A 577 0.01 -22.53 -14.21
N ASP A 578 -0.34 -21.75 -15.24
CA ASP A 578 -1.52 -21.98 -16.07
C ASP A 578 -1.43 -23.30 -16.83
N GLY A 579 -0.24 -23.62 -17.37
CA GLY A 579 0.02 -24.89 -18.05
C GLY A 579 -0.06 -26.12 -17.13
N LEU A 580 0.19 -25.95 -15.83
CA LEU A 580 0.22 -27.03 -14.84
C LEU A 580 -1.09 -27.20 -14.06
N LYS A 581 -2.06 -26.31 -14.29
CA LYS A 581 -3.37 -26.34 -13.65
C LYS A 581 -4.29 -27.42 -14.27
N HIS A 582 -5.15 -28.02 -13.44
CA HIS A 582 -6.20 -28.93 -13.93
C HIS A 582 -7.27 -28.16 -14.71
N PRO A 583 -7.81 -28.66 -15.84
CA PRO A 583 -8.76 -27.91 -16.68
C PRO A 583 -10.03 -27.44 -15.95
N GLU A 584 -10.54 -28.23 -15.00
CA GLU A 584 -11.71 -27.87 -14.19
C GLU A 584 -11.39 -27.02 -12.95
N ALA A 585 -10.11 -26.78 -12.65
CA ALA A 585 -9.77 -25.97 -11.50
C ALA A 585 -10.14 -24.50 -11.76
N SER A 586 -10.73 -23.87 -10.76
CA SER A 586 -10.85 -22.41 -10.67
C SER A 586 -9.47 -21.77 -10.44
N ASP A 587 -9.35 -20.46 -10.61
CA ASP A 587 -8.12 -19.70 -10.29
C ASP A 587 -7.85 -19.60 -8.78
N TYR A 588 -8.70 -20.24 -7.97
CA TYR A 588 -8.64 -20.21 -6.52
C TYR A 588 -7.54 -21.14 -5.99
N GLY A 589 -6.35 -20.58 -5.79
CA GLY A 589 -5.26 -21.15 -5.00
C GLY A 589 -4.71 -22.49 -5.51
N LEU A 590 -3.44 -22.52 -5.93
CA LEU A 590 -2.77 -23.77 -6.34
C LEU A 590 -1.74 -24.19 -5.30
N ILE A 591 -1.63 -25.50 -5.07
CA ILE A 591 -0.53 -26.11 -4.32
C ILE A 591 0.26 -27.02 -5.27
N PHE A 592 1.57 -26.84 -5.29
CA PHE A 592 2.48 -27.66 -6.08
C PHE A 592 3.23 -28.64 -5.19
N ASP A 593 3.24 -29.90 -5.57
CA ASP A 593 3.99 -30.95 -4.88
C ASP A 593 4.97 -31.61 -5.85
N VAL A 594 6.27 -31.38 -5.63
CA VAL A 594 7.35 -31.95 -6.44
C VAL A 594 7.81 -33.28 -5.85
N THR A 595 7.74 -34.33 -6.66
CA THR A 595 8.12 -35.70 -6.29
C THR A 595 8.94 -36.37 -7.40
N LYS A 596 9.48 -37.56 -7.13
CA LYS A 596 10.26 -38.35 -8.10
C LYS A 596 11.40 -37.55 -8.78
N LYS A 597 12.05 -36.68 -8.00
CA LYS A 597 13.16 -35.85 -8.47
C LYS A 597 14.41 -36.70 -8.70
N SER A 598 15.01 -36.57 -9.88
CA SER A 598 16.32 -37.10 -10.21
C SER A 598 17.10 -36.09 -11.04
N GLN A 599 18.40 -35.93 -10.77
CA GLN A 599 19.25 -34.97 -11.47
C GLN A 599 20.41 -35.72 -12.14
N ASN A 600 20.65 -35.39 -13.41
CA ASN A 600 21.77 -35.92 -14.19
C ASN A 600 22.43 -34.74 -14.93
N GLY A 601 23.57 -34.29 -14.40
CA GLY A 601 24.22 -33.07 -14.87
C GLY A 601 23.32 -31.85 -14.70
N ASP A 602 23.18 -31.07 -15.78
CA ASP A 602 22.36 -29.86 -15.84
C ASP A 602 20.85 -30.13 -15.93
N LYS A 603 20.42 -31.39 -16.07
CA LYS A 603 19.00 -31.73 -16.24
C LYS A 603 18.41 -32.34 -14.97
N VAL A 604 17.32 -31.75 -14.50
CA VAL A 604 16.51 -32.24 -13.39
C VAL A 604 15.18 -32.74 -13.93
N HIS A 605 14.92 -34.03 -13.77
CA HIS A 605 13.63 -34.65 -14.07
C HIS A 605 12.81 -34.78 -12.78
N PHE A 606 11.53 -34.42 -12.83
CA PHE A 606 10.65 -34.47 -11.68
C PHE A 606 9.18 -34.59 -12.09
N THR A 607 8.36 -35.05 -11.15
CA THR A 607 6.90 -35.08 -11.29
C THR A 607 6.30 -33.99 -10.41
N VAL A 608 5.44 -33.15 -10.98
CA VAL A 608 4.64 -32.16 -10.24
C VAL A 608 3.21 -32.65 -10.13
N THR A 609 2.68 -32.72 -8.92
CA THR A 609 1.25 -32.79 -8.67
C THR A 609 0.73 -31.41 -8.32
N THR A 610 -0.11 -30.84 -9.17
CA THR A 610 -0.78 -29.57 -8.92
C THR A 610 -2.17 -29.81 -8.38
N TYR A 611 -2.46 -29.33 -7.18
CA TYR A 611 -3.79 -29.38 -6.56
C TYR A 611 -4.50 -28.04 -6.74
N GLY A 612 -5.79 -28.10 -7.06
CA GLY A 612 -6.70 -26.95 -7.16
C GLY A 612 -8.14 -27.37 -6.90
N TYR A 613 -9.10 -26.48 -7.16
CA TYR A 613 -10.51 -26.71 -6.82
C TYR A 613 -11.45 -26.39 -7.96
N LYS A 614 -12.33 -27.32 -8.29
CA LYS A 614 -13.55 -27.07 -9.05
C LYS A 614 -14.58 -26.44 -8.12
N GLN A 615 -15.16 -25.31 -8.52
CA GLN A 615 -16.20 -24.62 -7.76
C GLN A 615 -17.56 -25.03 -8.32
N ILE A 616 -18.43 -25.55 -7.45
CA ILE A 616 -19.78 -25.97 -7.80
C ILE A 616 -20.75 -25.12 -6.99
N GLU A 617 -21.59 -24.35 -7.67
CA GLU A 617 -22.60 -23.50 -7.03
C GLU A 617 -23.80 -24.34 -6.57
N HIS A 618 -24.23 -24.10 -5.34
CA HIS A 618 -25.39 -24.72 -4.71
C HIS A 618 -26.29 -23.67 -4.07
N THR A 619 -27.57 -24.00 -3.90
CA THR A 619 -28.53 -23.19 -3.14
C THR A 619 -29.18 -24.06 -2.08
N GLU A 620 -28.96 -23.71 -0.81
CA GLU A 620 -29.62 -24.36 0.32
C GLU A 620 -30.86 -23.55 0.72
N TYR A 621 -32.00 -24.20 0.90
CA TYR A 621 -33.25 -23.55 1.29
C TYR A 621 -33.49 -23.73 2.79
N ILE A 622 -33.34 -22.66 3.56
CA ILE A 622 -33.46 -22.69 5.02
C ILE A 622 -34.80 -22.10 5.45
N SER A 623 -35.60 -22.91 6.14
CA SER A 623 -36.93 -22.51 6.61
C SER A 623 -36.85 -21.52 7.78
N VAL A 624 -37.22 -20.25 7.54
CA VAL A 624 -37.26 -19.16 8.53
C VAL A 624 -38.70 -18.72 8.77
N LYS A 625 -39.04 -18.45 10.03
CA LYS A 625 -40.38 -18.00 10.42
C LYS A 625 -40.49 -16.48 10.30
N ALA A 626 -41.52 -15.99 9.62
CA ALA A 626 -41.83 -14.56 9.51
C ALA A 626 -42.79 -14.10 10.62
N GLY A 627 -43.01 -12.79 10.72
CA GLY A 627 -43.88 -12.18 11.72
C GLY A 627 -45.38 -12.47 11.57
N ASP A 628 -45.83 -13.15 10.51
CA ASP A 628 -47.20 -13.70 10.36
C ASP A 628 -47.37 -15.12 10.92
N ASN A 629 -46.31 -15.67 11.51
CA ASN A 629 -46.18 -17.07 11.95
C ASN A 629 -46.07 -18.12 10.85
N ASN A 630 -46.04 -17.75 9.57
CA ASN A 630 -45.73 -18.67 8.48
C ASN A 630 -44.22 -18.87 8.35
N ARG A 631 -43.83 -19.99 7.74
CA ARG A 631 -42.44 -20.31 7.42
C ARG A 631 -42.20 -20.11 5.93
N TYR A 632 -41.06 -19.54 5.61
CA TYR A 632 -40.61 -19.27 4.26
C TYR A 632 -39.21 -19.81 4.08
N ASP A 633 -38.96 -20.40 2.93
CA ASP A 633 -37.64 -20.93 2.59
C ASP A 633 -36.77 -19.80 2.07
N VAL A 634 -35.71 -19.50 2.83
CA VAL A 634 -34.72 -18.50 2.48
C VAL A 634 -33.61 -19.19 1.68
N PRO A 635 -33.40 -18.82 0.40
CA PRO A 635 -32.31 -19.38 -0.39
C PRO A 635 -30.97 -18.83 0.09
N VAL A 636 -30.02 -19.72 0.36
CA VAL A 636 -28.64 -19.41 0.72
C VAL A 636 -27.71 -20.02 -0.33
N ASN A 637 -27.17 -19.19 -1.21
CA ASN A 637 -26.20 -19.62 -2.23
C ASN A 637 -24.84 -19.88 -1.57
N TRP A 638 -24.25 -21.03 -1.87
CA TRP A 638 -22.93 -21.43 -1.38
C TRP A 638 -22.13 -22.15 -2.46
N ILE A 639 -20.83 -22.29 -2.24
CA ILE A 639 -19.91 -22.90 -3.22
C ILE A 639 -19.28 -24.15 -2.58
N GLU A 640 -19.46 -25.30 -3.22
CA GLU A 640 -18.70 -26.50 -2.93
C GLU A 640 -17.36 -26.45 -3.65
N TYR A 641 -16.30 -26.77 -2.92
CA TYR A 641 -14.94 -26.83 -3.44
C TYR A 641 -14.51 -28.28 -3.56
N GLN A 642 -14.60 -28.84 -4.77
CA GLN A 642 -14.16 -30.20 -5.05
C GLN A 642 -12.68 -30.19 -5.48
N GLU A 643 -11.82 -30.87 -4.73
CA GLU A 643 -10.39 -30.94 -5.06
C GLU A 643 -10.17 -31.68 -6.38
N VAL A 644 -9.39 -31.07 -7.27
CA VAL A 644 -8.93 -31.66 -8.54
C VAL A 644 -7.41 -31.58 -8.61
N LYS A 645 -6.78 -32.55 -9.26
CA LYS A 645 -5.32 -32.60 -9.38
C LYS A 645 -4.85 -32.92 -10.79
N LYS A 646 -3.73 -32.33 -11.19
CA LYS A 646 -3.04 -32.63 -12.45
C LYS A 646 -1.61 -33.09 -12.14
N ILE A 647 -1.21 -34.20 -12.74
CA ILE A 647 0.15 -34.73 -12.63
C ILE A 647 0.87 -34.44 -13.94
N SER A 648 2.05 -33.82 -13.85
CA SER A 648 2.88 -33.47 -15.02
C SER A 648 4.32 -33.90 -14.79
N ASN A 649 4.94 -34.53 -15.79
CA ASN A 649 6.37 -34.84 -15.77
C ASN A 649 7.13 -33.74 -16.49
N LEU A 650 8.09 -33.12 -15.82
CA LEU A 650 8.82 -31.97 -16.32
C LEU A 650 10.33 -32.21 -16.27
N THR A 651 11.05 -31.44 -17.09
CA THR A 651 12.50 -31.37 -17.06
C THR A 651 12.91 -29.91 -16.92
N LEU A 652 13.74 -29.60 -15.93
CA LEU A 652 14.34 -28.30 -15.71
C LEU A 652 15.81 -28.37 -16.08
N THR A 653 16.29 -27.43 -16.90
CA THR A 653 17.72 -27.21 -17.10
C THR A 653 18.22 -26.25 -16.03
N VAL A 654 19.31 -26.62 -15.36
CA VAL A 654 19.93 -25.91 -14.25
C VAL A 654 21.25 -25.34 -14.74
N ASP A 655 21.34 -24.01 -14.83
CA ASP A 655 22.59 -23.35 -15.20
C ASP A 655 23.66 -23.58 -14.14
N ASN A 656 24.92 -23.79 -14.56
CA ASN A 656 26.03 -24.07 -13.65
C ASN A 656 26.47 -22.84 -12.83
N ILE A 657 26.20 -21.63 -13.32
CA ILE A 657 26.54 -20.36 -12.68
C ILE A 657 25.35 -19.42 -12.75
N SER A 658 25.37 -18.34 -11.98
CA SER A 658 24.32 -17.33 -12.04
C SER A 658 24.38 -16.54 -13.36
N PRO A 659 23.25 -16.02 -13.87
CA PRO A 659 23.24 -15.21 -15.10
C PRO A 659 24.18 -14.00 -15.06
N ILE A 660 24.33 -13.35 -13.90
CA ILE A 660 25.28 -12.26 -13.76
C ILE A 660 26.74 -12.75 -13.82
N ASP A 661 27.07 -13.90 -13.23
CA ASP A 661 28.43 -14.46 -13.29
C ASP A 661 28.80 -14.80 -14.73
N GLU A 662 27.87 -15.40 -15.47
CA GLU A 662 28.05 -15.68 -16.90
C GLU A 662 28.32 -14.40 -17.69
N PHE A 663 27.54 -13.35 -17.45
CA PHE A 663 27.73 -12.04 -18.07
C PHE A 663 29.11 -11.44 -17.73
N LEU A 664 29.53 -11.50 -16.47
CA LEU A 664 30.82 -10.95 -16.02
C LEU A 664 32.01 -11.73 -16.58
N GLN A 665 31.92 -13.06 -16.69
CA GLN A 665 32.95 -13.90 -17.30
C GLN A 665 33.10 -13.62 -18.80
N ASN A 666 32.00 -13.61 -19.54
CA ASN A 666 31.99 -13.39 -20.99
C ASN A 666 32.46 -11.98 -21.39
N THR A 667 32.32 -10.99 -20.50
CA THR A 667 32.80 -9.63 -20.73
C THR A 667 34.26 -9.41 -20.33
N ASN A 668 34.86 -10.29 -19.54
CA ASN A 668 36.30 -10.24 -19.23
C ASN A 668 37.17 -10.97 -20.27
N SER A 669 36.56 -11.84 -21.09
CA SER A 669 37.23 -12.58 -22.17
C SER A 669 37.30 -11.83 -23.52
N LYS A 670 36.85 -10.58 -23.57
CA LYS A 670 36.89 -9.69 -24.75
C LYS A 670 37.56 -8.38 -24.37
#